data_AF-A0A0C3PM93-F1
#
_entry.id   AF-A0A0C3PM93-F1
#
_cell.length_a   1.000
_cell.length_b   1.000
_cell.length_c   1.000
_cell.angle_alpha   90.00
_cell.angle_beta   90.00
_cell.angle_gamma   90.00
#
_symmetry.space_group_name_H-M   'P 1'
#
loop_
_entity.id
_entity.type
_entity.pdbx_description
1 polymer ?
#
loop_
_entity_poly.entity_id
_entity_poly.type
_entity_poly.pdbx_seq_one_letter_code
_entity_poly.pdbx_strand_id
1 'polypeptide(L)'
;MSTSVNEPFLLSTYTVPKRFTRPGFPVANVYATHQYASTSSADGFVTVAAQGDGVNILDLSTLHPVVSHTLGPSTVFSCLPVSRIDKARACTTYAVLEAAQGVRPEDRGKTARMWRDSLAGETNTTTAQVTVKTEAFSHRITQLAVPDELPTNVLLFGPNGEITVADDDLTVQYSHTFEDASEVQKFFIFDRSQATFVPRRSSLKDGAVIVSLVKIAGSSVLRIVGIDANGIKTLADLPIAGSLAVLDATCSSTGFISILELSGNWHSLQIESPDYSTFVLTAPSSPFGLRNLTFVSTSGAESSSPFAHEAAVLSLGSSHVLLAGVTSPPSSEVVLLLWDLQYSVLLASRTLPIPATISRSKKQGLWLQLSGSSRSQQALLVLSSIPASMLLNGDLGSHAASDDSTQRSAVFVVPMTVPPSSSVANALGRASAGEKWLASAASAGTQASAVDFGLNASQTKLLKQMKTAMEQKRPEAADDVFFAWVSQHEGNRSKSRLNAKLPFGYQLAKQVLEILFRIPKNAATDIPYSPKVVRYLMKQRCVSASMVDGGLFAALRLRNDWESLLLSLKTVMDIPEADVIGLLHTSISAPRQKQADDNAMQVDATTPDTFVPSLQTVLALCVTYTMSAPALRLAIRQHLPDAAELTVVLQALHEMVNAWCDEDVLLLPDRTKKDPHGALVPVIEEKQKGALPPLDKVLVFLQTLLDSSFLTFLTYLPSHAILRDILSHLEPELSFTDDVELLRGPLEPFVRAHTKTVHEAAHGAQKPDLKVDWRRRRKEAHEQAGMAVGVYQIEELLL
;
A
#
# COMPACT_ATOMS: atom_id res chain seq x y z
N MET A 1 -4.71 -17.62 -2.91
CA MET A 1 -4.86 -18.18 -1.55
C MET A 1 -5.06 -17.00 -0.60
N SER A 2 -6.03 -17.05 0.30
CA SER A 2 -6.32 -15.94 1.21
C SER A 2 -5.29 -15.87 2.33
N THR A 3 -4.70 -14.69 2.55
CA THR A 3 -3.88 -14.38 3.72
C THR A 3 -4.79 -13.96 4.87
N SER A 4 -4.65 -14.60 6.04
CA SER A 4 -5.44 -14.23 7.22
C SER A 4 -4.63 -14.35 8.51
N VAL A 5 -4.95 -13.47 9.46
CA VAL A 5 -4.52 -13.58 10.85
C VAL A 5 -5.79 -13.89 11.64
N ASN A 6 -5.85 -15.10 12.21
CA ASN A 6 -7.01 -15.58 12.97
C ASN A 6 -7.00 -15.02 14.39
N GLU A 7 -8.05 -15.31 15.15
CA GLU A 7 -8.17 -14.86 16.54
C GLU A 7 -7.11 -15.51 17.43
N PRO A 8 -6.25 -14.70 18.08
CA PRO A 8 -5.29 -15.19 19.04
C PRO A 8 -5.97 -15.76 20.28
N PHE A 9 -5.49 -16.90 20.77
CA PHE A 9 -6.00 -17.52 21.99
C PHE A 9 -4.92 -17.56 23.07
N LEU A 10 -5.35 -17.53 24.33
CA LEU A 10 -4.47 -17.52 25.48
C LEU A 10 -3.94 -18.93 25.77
N LEU A 11 -2.62 -19.10 25.78
CA LEU A 11 -1.97 -20.37 26.10
C LEU A 11 -1.73 -20.51 27.61
N SER A 12 -1.14 -19.48 28.22
CA SER A 12 -0.75 -19.52 29.64
C SER A 12 -0.59 -18.11 30.21
N THR A 13 -0.82 -17.98 31.53
CA THR A 13 -0.60 -16.72 32.27
C THR A 13 0.28 -16.95 33.48
N TYR A 14 1.18 -16.01 33.75
CA TYR A 14 2.13 -16.08 34.85
C TYR A 14 2.03 -14.82 35.71
N THR A 15 2.06 -15.00 37.03
CA THR A 15 2.11 -13.89 37.98
C THR A 15 3.55 -13.43 38.15
N VAL A 16 3.76 -12.11 38.19
CA VAL A 16 5.10 -11.53 38.35
C VAL A 16 5.37 -11.26 39.82
N PRO A 17 6.40 -11.88 40.44
CA PRO A 17 6.75 -11.59 41.82
C PRO A 17 7.22 -10.13 42.01
N LYS A 18 6.71 -9.46 43.06
CA LYS A 18 7.05 -8.05 43.40
C LYS A 18 8.55 -7.77 43.58
N ARG A 19 9.39 -8.82 43.72
CA ARG A 19 10.84 -8.69 43.91
C ARG A 19 11.61 -8.31 42.64
N PHE A 20 11.04 -8.59 41.46
CA PHE A 20 11.70 -8.41 40.16
C PHE A 20 11.47 -7.02 39.54
N THR A 21 10.78 -6.12 40.23
CA THR A 21 10.57 -4.73 39.81
C THR A 21 11.71 -3.78 40.20
N ARG A 22 12.85 -4.32 40.66
CA ARG A 22 14.02 -3.52 41.08
C ARG A 22 14.97 -3.26 39.90
N PRO A 23 15.69 -2.13 39.87
CA PRO A 23 16.71 -1.86 38.85
C PRO A 23 17.81 -2.92 38.90
N GLY A 24 18.25 -3.40 37.73
CA GLY A 24 19.28 -4.44 37.58
C GLY A 24 18.78 -5.84 37.22
N PHE A 25 17.47 -6.02 36.99
CA PHE A 25 16.87 -7.27 36.52
C PHE A 25 16.43 -7.16 35.03
N PRO A 26 16.26 -8.30 34.31
CA PRO A 26 15.81 -8.28 32.92
C PRO A 26 14.44 -7.62 32.75
N VAL A 27 14.22 -6.96 31.61
CA VAL A 27 13.00 -6.19 31.31
C VAL A 27 11.76 -7.07 31.17
N ALA A 28 11.93 -8.34 30.77
CA ALA A 28 10.82 -9.26 30.54
C ALA A 28 10.61 -10.26 31.69
N ASN A 29 9.34 -10.43 32.05
CA ASN A 29 8.91 -11.34 33.12
C ASN A 29 8.65 -12.77 32.64
N VAL A 30 8.46 -12.94 31.34
CA VAL A 30 8.25 -14.24 30.71
C VAL A 30 8.94 -14.22 29.36
N TYR A 31 9.65 -15.30 29.06
CA TYR A 31 10.25 -15.55 27.76
C TYR A 31 9.62 -16.80 27.15
N ALA A 32 9.29 -16.76 25.86
CA ALA A 32 8.74 -17.92 25.17
C ALA A 32 9.39 -18.14 23.80
N THR A 33 9.76 -19.39 23.52
CA THR A 33 10.24 -19.84 22.21
C THR A 33 9.34 -20.92 21.65
N HIS A 34 9.20 -20.90 20.32
CA HIS A 34 8.46 -21.91 19.59
C HIS A 34 9.44 -22.84 18.88
N GLN A 35 9.28 -24.14 19.08
CA GLN A 35 10.06 -25.16 18.37
C GLN A 35 9.13 -26.09 17.61
N TYR A 36 9.34 -26.18 16.30
CA TYR A 36 8.61 -27.10 15.44
C TYR A 36 9.27 -28.48 15.50
N ALA A 37 8.64 -29.44 16.18
CA ALA A 37 9.15 -30.81 16.26
C ALA A 37 8.72 -31.62 15.02
N SER A 38 9.68 -31.99 14.16
CA SER A 38 9.42 -32.70 12.89
C SER A 38 8.78 -34.10 13.04
N THR A 39 8.66 -34.65 14.24
CA THR A 39 8.51 -36.10 14.44
C THR A 39 7.31 -36.56 15.29
N SER A 40 6.51 -35.67 15.92
CA SER A 40 5.45 -36.15 16.83
C SER A 40 4.20 -35.28 17.00
N SER A 41 4.28 -33.94 16.97
CA SER A 41 3.09 -33.07 17.08
C SER A 41 2.99 -32.20 15.85
N ALA A 42 1.80 -32.12 15.24
CA ALA A 42 1.59 -31.35 14.01
C ALA A 42 1.88 -29.85 14.19
N ASP A 43 1.70 -29.35 15.42
CA ASP A 43 1.76 -27.92 15.76
C ASP A 43 3.01 -27.50 16.55
N GLY A 44 3.84 -28.44 17.02
CA GLY A 44 5.09 -28.13 17.75
C GLY A 44 4.93 -27.97 19.27
N PHE A 45 5.99 -27.49 19.93
CA PHE A 45 6.08 -27.27 21.38
C PHE A 45 6.54 -25.83 21.68
N VAL A 46 6.05 -25.28 22.79
CA VAL A 46 6.43 -23.96 23.30
C VAL A 46 7.22 -24.13 24.59
N THR A 47 8.41 -23.54 24.65
CA THR A 47 9.19 -23.48 25.88
C THR A 47 9.03 -22.10 26.50
N VAL A 48 8.54 -22.04 27.73
CA VAL A 48 8.28 -20.80 28.47
C VAL A 48 9.15 -20.77 29.71
N ALA A 49 9.92 -19.69 29.90
CA ALA A 49 10.64 -19.41 31.14
C ALA A 49 9.97 -18.22 31.83
N ALA A 50 9.39 -18.46 33.00
CA ALA A 50 8.69 -17.45 33.79
C ALA A 50 9.49 -17.12 35.05
N GLN A 51 9.76 -15.82 35.26
CA GLN A 51 10.58 -15.36 36.38
C GLN A 51 9.96 -15.75 37.72
N GLY A 52 10.73 -16.43 38.58
CA GLY A 52 10.29 -16.91 39.89
C GLY A 52 9.28 -18.07 39.89
N ASP A 53 8.95 -18.64 38.74
CA ASP A 53 8.14 -19.86 38.62
C ASP A 53 8.99 -21.02 38.10
N GLY A 54 9.62 -20.88 36.93
CA GLY A 54 10.43 -21.95 36.35
C GLY A 54 10.39 -22.02 34.83
N VAL A 55 10.71 -23.21 34.28
CA VAL A 55 10.66 -23.49 32.84
C VAL A 55 9.57 -24.52 32.55
N ASN A 56 8.68 -24.20 31.63
CA ASN A 56 7.52 -25.01 31.25
C ASN A 56 7.55 -25.31 29.76
N ILE A 57 7.25 -26.55 29.37
CA ILE A 57 7.12 -26.97 27.97
C ILE A 57 5.65 -27.32 27.74
N LEU A 58 5.03 -26.60 26.82
CA LEU A 58 3.61 -26.70 26.48
C LEU A 58 3.48 -27.30 25.08
N ASP A 59 2.59 -28.26 24.91
CA ASP A 59 2.25 -28.80 23.59
C ASP A 59 1.11 -27.97 22.98
N LEU A 60 1.32 -27.46 21.77
CA LEU A 60 0.34 -26.61 21.09
C LEU A 60 -0.88 -27.38 20.60
N SER A 61 -0.74 -28.69 20.38
CA SER A 61 -1.85 -29.53 19.93
C SER A 61 -2.83 -29.87 21.05
N THR A 62 -2.32 -30.04 22.27
CA THR A 62 -3.12 -30.39 23.46
C THR A 62 -3.37 -29.21 24.39
N LEU A 63 -2.64 -28.10 24.21
CA LEU A 63 -2.65 -26.92 25.09
C LEU A 63 -2.31 -27.24 26.56
N HIS A 64 -1.60 -28.33 26.79
CA HIS A 64 -1.24 -28.81 28.12
C HIS A 64 0.27 -28.81 28.34
N PRO A 65 0.73 -28.58 29.59
CA PRO A 65 2.13 -28.71 29.95
C PRO A 65 2.54 -30.18 29.89
N VAL A 66 3.61 -30.44 29.14
CA VAL A 66 4.24 -31.75 29.00
C VAL A 66 5.35 -31.91 30.04
N VAL A 67 6.14 -30.86 30.24
CA VAL A 67 7.22 -30.81 31.24
C VAL A 67 7.13 -29.49 31.98
N SER A 68 7.31 -29.53 33.30
CA SER A 68 7.36 -28.33 34.14
C SER A 68 8.47 -28.49 35.18
N HIS A 69 9.45 -27.59 35.11
CA HIS A 69 10.51 -27.48 36.10
C HIS A 69 10.27 -26.23 36.92
N THR A 70 9.64 -26.41 38.08
CA THR A 70 9.45 -25.33 39.03
C THR A 70 10.79 -24.99 39.70
N LEU A 71 11.18 -23.73 39.61
CA LEU A 71 12.37 -23.17 40.23
C LEU A 71 11.93 -22.19 41.32
N GLY A 72 12.71 -22.08 42.39
CA GLY A 72 12.33 -21.21 43.51
C GLY A 72 12.10 -19.74 43.09
N PRO A 73 11.36 -18.95 43.91
CA PRO A 73 10.94 -17.59 43.58
C PRO A 73 12.09 -16.57 43.48
N SER A 74 13.33 -16.99 43.71
CA SER A 74 14.54 -16.19 43.52
C SER A 74 15.18 -16.37 42.15
N THR A 75 14.63 -17.25 41.31
CA THR A 75 15.23 -17.60 40.02
C THR A 75 14.87 -16.57 38.96
N VAL A 76 15.89 -16.08 38.26
CA VAL A 76 15.80 -15.12 37.19
C VAL A 76 16.52 -15.63 35.96
N PHE A 77 15.88 -15.54 34.80
CA PHE A 77 16.43 -15.90 33.50
C PHE A 77 16.96 -14.68 32.75
N SER A 78 18.09 -14.84 32.06
CA SER A 78 18.74 -13.78 31.26
C SER A 78 18.13 -13.66 29.86
N CYS A 79 17.75 -14.79 29.24
CA CYS A 79 17.31 -14.84 27.85
C CYS A 79 16.23 -15.89 27.60
N LEU A 80 15.81 -15.99 26.34
CA LEU A 80 14.89 -17.00 25.83
C LEU A 80 15.35 -18.43 26.12
N PRO A 81 14.51 -19.31 26.71
CA PRO A 81 14.83 -20.71 26.88
C PRO A 81 14.70 -21.44 25.54
N VAL A 82 15.38 -22.56 25.37
CA VAL A 82 15.26 -23.39 24.17
C VAL A 82 15.16 -24.84 24.59
N SER A 83 14.25 -25.59 23.98
CA SER A 83 14.20 -27.04 24.15
C SER A 83 14.67 -27.74 22.88
N ARG A 84 14.88 -29.04 22.97
CA ARG A 84 15.04 -29.96 21.85
C ARG A 84 14.33 -31.24 22.20
N ILE A 85 13.54 -31.77 21.27
CA ILE A 85 12.90 -33.07 21.42
C ILE A 85 13.50 -34.01 20.40
N ASP A 86 14.23 -35.01 20.89
CA ASP A 86 14.86 -36.01 20.04
C ASP A 86 13.82 -37.05 19.56
N LYS A 87 14.17 -37.81 18.51
CA LYS A 87 13.40 -38.94 17.97
C LYS A 87 13.13 -40.00 19.03
N ALA A 88 14.03 -40.15 20.01
CA ALA A 88 13.86 -41.02 21.17
C ALA A 88 12.83 -40.50 22.18
N ARG A 89 12.14 -39.39 21.88
CA ARG A 89 11.23 -38.68 22.80
C ARG A 89 11.92 -38.19 24.08
N ALA A 90 13.24 -38.02 24.07
CA ALA A 90 13.93 -37.31 25.13
C ALA A 90 13.79 -35.80 24.88
N CYS A 91 13.38 -35.05 25.90
CA CYS A 91 13.31 -33.60 25.87
C CYS A 91 14.51 -33.03 26.62
N THR A 92 15.34 -32.25 25.96
CA THR A 92 16.43 -31.52 26.61
C THR A 92 16.12 -30.03 26.57
N THR A 93 16.06 -29.40 27.74
CA THR A 93 15.70 -27.99 27.91
C THR A 93 16.91 -27.21 28.40
N TYR A 94 17.17 -26.06 27.80
CA TYR A 94 18.28 -25.16 28.13
C TYR A 94 17.73 -23.78 28.55
N ALA A 95 18.25 -23.24 29.64
CA ALA A 95 17.96 -21.87 30.06
C ALA A 95 19.18 -21.20 30.71
N VAL A 96 19.33 -19.89 30.50
CA VAL A 96 20.40 -19.10 31.12
C VAL A 96 19.89 -18.42 32.36
N LEU A 97 20.61 -18.58 33.46
CA LEU A 97 20.28 -18.03 34.77
C LEU A 97 21.02 -16.70 34.97
N GLU A 98 20.25 -15.63 35.16
CA GLU A 98 20.75 -14.34 35.64
C GLU A 98 20.97 -14.39 37.15
N ALA A 99 20.04 -15.00 37.90
CA ALA A 99 20.17 -15.22 39.34
C ALA A 99 19.44 -16.51 39.74
N ALA A 100 20.04 -17.33 40.60
CA ALA A 100 19.38 -18.50 41.20
C ALA A 100 20.11 -18.90 42.48
N GLN A 101 19.52 -19.81 43.26
CA GLN A 101 20.23 -20.42 44.38
C GLN A 101 21.44 -21.20 43.85
N GLY A 102 22.64 -20.82 44.27
CA GLY A 102 23.90 -21.43 43.82
C GLY A 102 24.63 -20.71 42.69
N VAL A 103 24.03 -19.70 42.05
CA VAL A 103 24.72 -18.85 41.06
C VAL A 103 25.47 -17.74 41.78
N ARG A 104 26.78 -17.68 41.57
CA ARG A 104 27.62 -16.63 42.15
C ARG A 104 27.35 -15.29 41.46
N PRO A 105 27.56 -14.15 42.14
CA PRO A 105 27.36 -12.84 41.53
C PRO A 105 28.26 -12.57 40.31
N GLU A 106 29.42 -13.24 40.22
CA GLU A 106 30.35 -13.18 39.07
C GLU A 106 29.86 -13.96 37.84
N ASP A 107 28.99 -14.96 38.04
CA ASP A 107 28.47 -15.85 36.99
C ASP A 107 27.07 -15.45 36.50
N ARG A 108 26.61 -14.25 36.86
CA ARG A 108 25.30 -13.71 36.48
C ARG A 108 25.18 -13.62 34.96
N GLY A 109 24.16 -14.29 34.42
CA GLY A 109 23.92 -14.33 32.98
C GLY A 109 24.98 -15.13 32.19
N LYS A 110 25.95 -15.76 32.88
CA LYS A 110 26.95 -16.66 32.30
C LYS A 110 26.64 -18.13 32.56
N THR A 111 25.72 -18.41 33.49
CA THR A 111 25.40 -19.77 33.91
C THR A 111 24.26 -20.33 33.06
N ALA A 112 24.52 -21.36 32.27
CA ALA A 112 23.47 -22.11 31.59
C ALA A 112 23.12 -23.38 32.39
N ARG A 113 21.83 -23.69 32.43
CA ARG A 113 21.31 -24.90 33.07
C ARG A 113 20.56 -25.73 32.04
N MET A 114 20.75 -27.03 32.13
CA MET A 114 20.11 -28.02 31.28
C MET A 114 19.33 -29.01 32.11
N TRP A 115 18.16 -29.39 31.60
CA TRP A 115 17.36 -30.51 32.07
C TRP A 115 17.16 -31.49 30.92
N ARG A 116 17.29 -32.79 31.18
CA ARG A 116 16.98 -33.84 30.19
C ARG A 116 15.98 -34.81 30.80
N ASP A 117 14.83 -34.91 30.15
CA ASP A 117 13.68 -35.72 30.54
C ASP A 117 13.33 -36.73 29.45
N SER A 118 12.76 -37.88 29.84
CA SER A 118 12.16 -38.83 28.90
C SER A 118 10.66 -38.60 28.81
N LEU A 119 10.14 -38.31 27.62
CA LEU A 119 8.71 -38.14 27.34
C LEU A 119 8.00 -39.48 27.03
N ALA A 120 8.71 -40.61 27.13
CA ALA A 120 8.08 -41.93 26.99
C ALA A 120 7.18 -42.18 28.21
N GLY A 121 5.88 -42.32 27.97
CA GLY A 121 4.86 -42.56 28.99
C GLY A 121 4.97 -43.91 29.70
N GLU A 122 6.06 -44.14 30.43
CA GLU A 122 6.15 -45.23 31.39
C GLU A 122 5.47 -44.80 32.69
N THR A 123 4.16 -44.97 32.71
CA THR A 123 3.42 -45.18 33.96
C THR A 123 4.04 -46.37 34.68
N ASN A 124 4.87 -46.13 35.72
CA ASN A 124 5.03 -46.93 36.96
C ASN A 124 6.44 -47.01 37.56
N THR A 125 7.31 -46.02 37.39
CA THR A 125 8.48 -45.90 38.30
C THR A 125 8.66 -44.49 38.84
N THR A 126 8.64 -44.39 40.16
CA THR A 126 8.58 -43.20 41.02
C THR A 126 9.80 -42.28 40.99
N THR A 127 10.66 -42.37 39.97
CA THR A 127 11.81 -41.49 39.78
C THR A 127 12.19 -41.50 38.30
N ALA A 128 11.50 -40.71 37.48
CA ALA A 128 12.09 -40.28 36.21
C ALA A 128 13.37 -39.52 36.57
N GLN A 129 14.53 -40.08 36.24
CA GLN A 129 15.82 -39.47 36.54
C GLN A 129 16.00 -38.23 35.67
N VAL A 130 15.55 -37.08 36.16
CA VAL A 130 15.85 -35.78 35.56
C VAL A 130 17.35 -35.53 35.74
N THR A 131 18.12 -35.64 34.67
CA THR A 131 19.53 -35.25 34.73
C THR A 131 19.62 -33.73 34.60
N VAL A 132 20.15 -33.07 35.62
CA VAL A 132 20.31 -31.62 35.66
C VAL A 132 21.80 -31.28 35.68
N LYS A 133 22.23 -30.45 34.73
CA LYS A 133 23.60 -29.95 34.66
C LYS A 133 23.60 -28.43 34.62
N THR A 134 24.57 -27.83 35.29
CA THR A 134 24.73 -26.38 35.37
C THR A 134 26.19 -26.06 35.10
N GLU A 135 26.46 -25.21 34.11
CA GLU A 135 27.82 -24.82 33.71
C GLU A 135 27.91 -23.31 33.53
N ALA A 136 29.06 -22.73 33.86
CA ALA A 136 29.34 -21.31 33.71
C ALA A 136 30.28 -21.06 32.52
N PHE A 137 29.93 -20.08 31.69
CA PHE A 137 30.68 -19.71 30.49
C PHE A 137 31.56 -18.48 30.70
N SER A 138 32.51 -18.24 29.80
CA SER A 138 33.46 -17.13 29.87
C SER A 138 32.79 -15.74 29.79
N HIS A 139 31.70 -15.65 29.04
CA HIS A 139 31.00 -14.41 28.70
C HIS A 139 29.51 -14.49 29.06
N ARG A 140 28.84 -13.33 29.09
CA ARG A 140 27.40 -13.24 29.36
C ARG A 140 26.62 -13.68 28.14
N ILE A 141 25.59 -14.50 28.33
CA ILE A 141 24.76 -15.04 27.26
C ILE A 141 23.48 -14.21 27.12
N THR A 142 23.25 -13.68 25.92
CA THR A 142 22.05 -12.91 25.53
C THR A 142 21.04 -13.73 24.76
N GLN A 143 21.47 -14.78 24.07
CA GLN A 143 20.59 -15.65 23.28
C GLN A 143 21.13 -17.09 23.26
N LEU A 144 20.21 -18.06 23.25
CA LEU A 144 20.47 -19.47 23.02
C LEU A 144 19.83 -19.92 21.72
N ALA A 145 20.45 -20.86 21.02
CA ALA A 145 19.80 -21.59 19.94
C ALA A 145 20.31 -23.02 19.82
N VAL A 146 19.42 -23.87 19.32
CA VAL A 146 19.63 -25.30 19.22
C VAL A 146 19.20 -25.71 17.80
N PRO A 147 20.09 -25.60 16.79
CA PRO A 147 19.77 -25.93 15.40
C PRO A 147 19.45 -27.42 15.23
N ASP A 148 18.61 -27.74 14.25
CA ASP A 148 18.20 -29.13 13.96
C ASP A 148 19.32 -29.90 13.25
N GLU A 149 20.12 -29.22 12.42
CA GLU A 149 21.25 -29.82 11.70
C GLU A 149 22.51 -30.05 12.54
N LEU A 150 22.56 -29.45 13.73
CA LEU A 150 23.63 -29.67 14.70
C LEU A 150 23.07 -30.32 15.97
N PRO A 151 22.61 -31.58 15.88
CA PRO A 151 21.80 -32.23 16.93
C PRO A 151 22.55 -32.50 18.23
N THR A 152 23.88 -32.34 18.26
CA THR A 152 24.73 -32.52 19.44
C THR A 152 25.24 -31.20 20.02
N ASN A 153 24.91 -30.07 19.39
CA ASN A 153 25.51 -28.78 19.73
C ASN A 153 24.45 -27.76 20.14
N VAL A 154 24.85 -26.89 21.06
CA VAL A 154 24.09 -25.75 21.57
C VAL A 154 24.90 -24.49 21.27
N LEU A 155 24.23 -23.48 20.71
CA LEU A 155 24.84 -22.21 20.36
C LEU A 155 24.51 -21.16 21.43
N LEU A 156 25.54 -20.53 21.97
CA LEU A 156 25.48 -19.48 22.98
C LEU A 156 26.04 -18.19 22.38
N PHE A 157 25.30 -17.10 22.55
CA PHE A 157 25.64 -15.79 21.98
C PHE A 157 25.84 -14.74 23.07
N GLY A 158 26.89 -13.94 22.94
CA GLY A 158 27.20 -12.82 23.81
C GLY A 158 26.77 -11.45 23.28
N PRO A 159 26.71 -10.42 24.14
CA PRO A 159 26.31 -9.06 23.76
C PRO A 159 27.33 -8.40 22.81
N ASN A 160 28.59 -8.80 22.90
CA ASN A 160 29.69 -8.22 22.11
C ASN A 160 29.97 -9.01 20.82
N GLY A 161 29.12 -9.99 20.48
CA GLY A 161 29.31 -10.86 19.32
C GLY A 161 30.12 -12.11 19.61
N GLU A 162 30.35 -12.46 20.87
CA GLU A 162 30.96 -13.75 21.23
C GLU A 162 30.01 -14.89 20.82
N ILE A 163 30.53 -15.92 20.16
CA ILE A 163 29.78 -17.11 19.75
C ILE A 163 30.48 -18.31 20.38
N THR A 164 29.76 -19.08 21.18
CA THR A 164 30.28 -20.32 21.78
C THR A 164 29.42 -21.50 21.37
N VAL A 165 30.06 -22.53 20.86
CA VAL A 165 29.46 -23.82 20.51
C VAL A 165 29.79 -24.78 21.63
N ALA A 166 28.76 -25.18 22.38
CA ALA A 166 28.85 -26.21 23.38
C ALA A 166 28.22 -27.52 22.87
N ASP A 167 28.59 -28.65 23.45
CA ASP A 167 27.90 -29.91 23.21
C ASP A 167 26.57 -30.02 23.99
N ASP A 168 25.86 -31.13 23.80
CA ASP A 168 24.64 -31.46 24.51
C ASP A 168 24.81 -31.56 26.02
N ASP A 169 26.04 -31.67 26.51
CA ASP A 169 26.42 -31.70 27.93
C ASP A 169 26.98 -30.34 28.40
N LEU A 170 26.79 -29.25 27.65
CA LEU A 170 27.30 -27.91 27.94
C LEU A 170 28.84 -27.78 28.01
N THR A 171 29.59 -28.73 27.47
CA THR A 171 31.05 -28.62 27.34
C THR A 171 31.41 -27.80 26.10
N VAL A 172 32.32 -26.83 26.27
CA VAL A 172 32.69 -25.91 25.18
C VAL A 172 33.55 -26.64 24.15
N GLN A 173 33.08 -26.70 22.90
CA GLN A 173 33.84 -27.23 21.76
C GLN A 173 34.62 -26.11 21.06
N TYR A 174 33.93 -25.01 20.73
CA TYR A 174 34.49 -23.86 20.02
C TYR A 174 34.02 -22.56 20.66
N SER A 175 34.89 -21.56 20.67
CA SER A 175 34.53 -20.20 21.04
C SER A 175 35.17 -19.24 20.06
N HIS A 176 34.40 -18.27 19.59
CA HIS A 176 34.85 -17.24 18.68
C HIS A 176 34.44 -15.88 19.23
N THR A 177 35.41 -14.97 19.32
CA THR A 177 35.19 -13.59 19.73
C THR A 177 35.68 -12.70 18.61
N PHE A 178 34.86 -11.74 18.19
CA PHE A 178 35.28 -10.76 17.20
C PHE A 178 36.21 -9.73 17.83
N GLU A 179 37.27 -9.32 17.10
CA GLU A 179 38.25 -8.34 17.58
C GLU A 179 37.69 -6.90 17.59
N ASP A 180 36.63 -6.65 16.82
CA ASP A 180 35.98 -5.34 16.74
C ASP A 180 35.14 -5.08 18.00
N ALA A 181 35.24 -3.86 18.56
CA ALA A 181 34.33 -3.38 19.60
C ALA A 181 32.92 -3.23 19.01
N SER A 182 32.17 -4.32 19.04
CA SER A 182 30.92 -4.50 18.32
C SER A 182 29.78 -4.73 19.30
N GLU A 183 28.70 -3.96 19.19
CA GLU A 183 27.49 -4.16 20.01
C GLU A 183 26.45 -4.90 19.17
N VAL A 184 26.10 -6.12 19.56
CA VAL A 184 25.11 -6.90 18.79
C VAL A 184 23.71 -6.50 19.19
N GLN A 185 22.92 -6.11 18.19
CA GLN A 185 21.51 -5.75 18.37
C GLN A 185 20.62 -6.98 18.34
N LYS A 186 20.85 -7.93 17.43
CA LYS A 186 20.05 -9.16 17.31
C LYS A 186 20.77 -10.27 16.55
N PHE A 187 20.50 -11.53 16.93
CA PHE A 187 20.95 -12.72 16.19
C PHE A 187 19.78 -13.48 15.58
N PHE A 188 19.98 -13.96 14.36
CA PHE A 188 19.08 -14.84 13.63
C PHE A 188 19.82 -16.12 13.28
N ILE A 189 19.21 -17.27 13.58
CA ILE A 189 19.83 -18.58 13.37
C ILE A 189 18.94 -19.39 12.43
N PHE A 190 19.55 -19.98 11.42
CA PHE A 190 18.90 -20.82 10.43
C PHE A 190 19.67 -22.11 10.26
N ASP A 191 18.99 -23.24 10.09
CA ASP A 191 19.64 -24.43 9.56
C ASP A 191 20.14 -24.16 8.15
N ARG A 192 21.27 -24.77 7.78
CA ARG A 192 21.89 -24.57 6.47
C ARG A 192 20.94 -24.95 5.33
N SER A 193 20.12 -25.99 5.49
CA SER A 193 19.10 -26.41 4.52
C SER A 193 17.99 -25.39 4.32
N GLN A 194 17.67 -24.59 5.34
CA GLN A 194 16.64 -23.56 5.28
C GLN A 194 17.16 -22.25 4.69
N ALA A 195 18.45 -21.92 4.90
CA ALA A 195 19.08 -20.69 4.43
C ALA A 195 19.32 -20.69 2.91
N THR A 196 18.31 -20.31 2.12
CA THR A 196 18.40 -20.33 0.64
C THR A 196 19.31 -19.25 0.07
N PHE A 197 19.50 -18.14 0.80
CA PHE A 197 20.40 -17.05 0.40
C PHE A 197 21.89 -17.43 0.46
N VAL A 198 22.23 -18.51 1.17
CA VAL A 198 23.61 -19.02 1.22
C VAL A 198 23.83 -20.05 0.10
N PRO A 199 24.73 -19.78 -0.86
CA PRO A 199 25.00 -20.68 -1.99
C PRO A 199 25.39 -22.09 -1.56
N ARG A 200 24.80 -23.14 -2.13
CA ARG A 200 25.15 -24.55 -1.83
C ARG A 200 26.62 -24.92 -2.14
N ARG A 201 27.30 -24.10 -2.95
CA ARG A 201 28.73 -24.24 -3.26
C ARG A 201 29.64 -23.61 -2.21
N SER A 202 29.08 -22.86 -1.25
CA SER A 202 29.84 -22.39 -0.09
C SER A 202 30.32 -23.58 0.74
N SER A 203 31.40 -23.41 1.51
CA SER A 203 32.10 -24.51 2.18
C SER A 203 31.29 -25.28 3.25
N LEU A 204 30.05 -24.88 3.53
CA LEU A 204 29.18 -25.47 4.56
C LEU A 204 28.16 -26.39 3.90
N LYS A 205 28.40 -27.71 4.00
CA LYS A 205 27.49 -28.74 3.49
C LYS A 205 26.29 -28.95 4.44
N ASP A 206 26.58 -29.07 5.73
CA ASP A 206 25.63 -29.25 6.82
C ASP A 206 25.99 -28.31 7.98
N GLY A 207 25.00 -27.78 8.70
CA GLY A 207 25.24 -26.97 9.89
C GLY A 207 24.25 -25.81 10.08
N ALA A 208 24.71 -24.72 10.65
CA ALA A 208 23.89 -23.54 10.94
C ALA A 208 24.47 -22.27 10.31
N VAL A 209 23.60 -21.37 9.89
CA VAL A 209 23.93 -20.02 9.42
C VAL A 209 23.39 -19.03 10.43
N ILE A 210 24.28 -18.18 10.92
CA ILE A 210 23.96 -17.08 11.83
C ILE A 210 24.04 -15.78 11.04
N VAL A 211 23.01 -14.96 11.17
CA VAL A 211 22.99 -13.59 10.70
C VAL A 211 22.87 -12.70 11.93
N SER A 212 23.87 -11.88 12.18
CA SER A 212 23.89 -10.94 13.32
C SER A 212 23.82 -9.50 12.82
N LEU A 213 22.93 -8.70 13.40
CA LEU A 213 22.89 -7.27 13.20
C LEU A 213 23.75 -6.60 14.28
N VAL A 214 24.85 -5.98 13.87
CA VAL A 214 25.89 -5.49 14.76
C VAL A 214 26.13 -4.00 14.53
N LYS A 215 26.37 -3.26 15.60
CA LYS A 215 26.75 -1.85 15.53
C LYS A 215 28.26 -1.73 15.75
N ILE A 216 28.97 -1.26 14.73
CA ILE A 216 30.43 -1.07 14.74
C ILE A 216 30.71 0.41 14.51
N ALA A 217 31.37 1.06 15.48
CA ALA A 217 31.73 2.48 15.43
C ALA A 217 30.57 3.43 15.04
N GLY A 218 29.34 3.09 15.42
CA GLY A 218 28.13 3.88 15.10
C GLY A 218 27.44 3.51 13.78
N SER A 219 28.04 2.66 12.95
CA SER A 219 27.43 2.12 11.73
C SER A 219 26.80 0.75 11.97
N SER A 220 25.65 0.47 11.36
CA SER A 220 25.01 -0.83 11.40
C SER A 220 25.59 -1.74 10.31
N VAL A 221 26.06 -2.92 10.69
CA VAL A 221 26.66 -3.93 9.81
C VAL A 221 25.92 -5.25 10.02
N LEU A 222 25.58 -5.91 8.92
CA LEU A 222 25.05 -7.26 8.94
C LEU A 222 26.20 -8.24 8.75
N ARG A 223 26.44 -9.10 9.74
CA ARG A 223 27.50 -10.11 9.72
C ARG A 223 26.89 -11.50 9.57
N ILE A 224 27.42 -12.27 8.63
CA ILE A 224 26.97 -13.63 8.30
C ILE A 224 28.07 -14.61 8.66
N VAL A 225 27.75 -15.58 9.51
CA VAL A 225 28.68 -16.58 10.03
C VAL A 225 28.09 -17.97 9.80
N GLY A 226 28.90 -18.89 9.29
CA GLY A 226 28.55 -20.29 9.18
C GLY A 226 29.20 -21.12 10.27
N ILE A 227 28.46 -22.09 10.78
CA ILE A 227 28.95 -23.10 11.73
C ILE A 227 28.75 -24.46 11.10
N ASP A 228 29.83 -25.24 11.02
CA ASP A 228 29.80 -26.65 10.69
C ASP A 228 30.47 -27.48 11.80
N ALA A 229 30.63 -28.78 11.55
CA ALA A 229 31.37 -29.68 12.44
C ALA A 229 32.88 -29.33 12.58
N ASN A 230 33.44 -28.50 11.68
CA ASN A 230 34.85 -28.12 11.69
C ASN A 230 35.10 -26.79 12.42
N GLY A 231 34.05 -26.04 12.75
CA GLY A 231 34.12 -24.83 13.56
C GLY A 231 33.27 -23.67 13.04
N ILE A 232 33.65 -22.47 13.46
CA ILE A 232 32.97 -21.21 13.13
C ILE A 232 33.75 -20.49 12.02
N LYS A 233 33.06 -20.09 10.95
CA LYS A 233 33.64 -19.36 9.82
C LYS A 233 32.80 -18.14 9.43
N THR A 234 33.42 -16.96 9.43
CA THR A 234 32.79 -15.74 8.90
C THR A 234 32.65 -15.84 7.38
N LEU A 235 31.43 -15.61 6.88
CA LEU A 235 31.11 -15.67 5.45
C LEU A 235 31.11 -14.29 4.80
N ALA A 236 30.54 -13.28 5.46
CA ALA A 236 30.50 -11.91 4.95
C ALA A 236 30.13 -10.89 6.02
N ASP A 237 30.62 -9.66 5.82
CA ASP A 237 30.20 -8.46 6.53
C ASP A 237 29.62 -7.47 5.51
N LEU A 238 28.35 -7.09 5.69
CA LEU A 238 27.61 -6.24 4.77
C LEU A 238 27.22 -4.93 5.48
N PRO A 239 27.80 -3.79 5.10
CA PRO A 239 27.43 -2.52 5.71
C PRO A 239 26.01 -2.11 5.30
N ILE A 240 25.24 -1.61 6.26
CA ILE A 240 23.91 -1.04 6.04
C ILE A 240 24.06 0.47 5.90
N ALA A 241 23.42 1.06 4.89
CA ALA A 241 23.48 2.50 4.66
C ALA A 241 22.76 3.27 5.78
N GLY A 242 23.50 4.15 6.47
CA GLY A 242 22.97 5.03 7.53
C GLY A 242 23.16 4.49 8.95
N SER A 243 23.05 5.39 9.93
CA SER A 243 22.99 5.03 11.35
C SER A 243 21.53 4.78 11.73
N LEU A 244 21.11 3.52 11.74
CA LEU A 244 19.73 3.15 12.05
C LEU A 244 19.54 3.05 13.57
N ALA A 245 18.56 3.77 14.10
CA ALA A 245 18.12 3.62 15.49
C ALA A 245 17.15 2.43 15.57
N VAL A 246 17.70 1.22 15.54
CA VAL A 246 16.92 -0.03 15.45
C VAL A 246 16.08 -0.23 16.71
N LEU A 247 14.77 -0.34 16.50
CA LEU A 247 13.82 -0.73 17.52
C LEU A 247 13.73 -2.26 17.61
N ASP A 248 13.45 -2.89 16.48
CA ASP A 248 13.45 -4.35 16.36
C ASP A 248 13.79 -4.76 14.93
N ALA A 249 14.31 -5.96 14.75
CA ALA A 249 14.68 -6.50 13.45
C ALA A 249 14.28 -7.97 13.31
N THR A 250 14.05 -8.43 12.10
CA THR A 250 13.83 -9.84 11.81
C THR A 250 14.47 -10.22 10.48
N CYS A 251 14.93 -11.47 10.38
CA CYS A 251 15.51 -12.02 9.16
C CYS A 251 14.77 -13.30 8.80
N SER A 252 14.55 -13.53 7.52
CA SER A 252 13.90 -14.72 6.99
C SER A 252 14.95 -15.73 6.51
N SER A 253 14.56 -17.00 6.40
CA SER A 253 15.41 -18.05 5.84
C SER A 253 15.71 -17.84 4.35
N THR A 254 14.93 -17.01 3.66
CA THR A 254 15.19 -16.58 2.28
C THR A 254 16.14 -15.39 2.17
N GLY A 255 16.58 -14.82 3.28
CA GLY A 255 17.53 -13.70 3.33
C GLY A 255 16.86 -12.33 3.30
N PHE A 256 15.53 -12.24 3.47
CA PHE A 256 14.85 -10.95 3.66
C PHE A 256 15.04 -10.48 5.10
N ILE A 257 15.56 -9.28 5.24
CA ILE A 257 15.74 -8.59 6.51
C ILE A 257 14.78 -7.42 6.58
N SER A 258 14.17 -7.29 7.74
CA SER A 258 13.22 -6.25 8.07
C SER A 258 13.74 -5.53 9.31
N ILE A 259 13.97 -4.22 9.19
CA ILE A 259 14.49 -3.39 10.28
C ILE A 259 13.47 -2.30 10.56
N LEU A 260 12.90 -2.31 11.76
CA LEU A 260 12.00 -1.28 12.25
C LEU A 260 12.81 -0.30 13.10
N GLU A 261 12.74 0.99 12.77
CA GLU A 261 13.39 2.05 13.54
C GLU A 261 12.49 2.61 14.65
N LEU A 262 13.12 3.19 15.68
CA LEU A 262 12.44 4.00 16.71
C LEU A 262 11.71 5.21 16.12
N SER A 263 12.15 5.71 14.96
CA SER A 263 11.52 6.81 14.22
C SER A 263 10.16 6.42 13.60
N GLY A 264 9.85 5.12 13.55
CA GLY A 264 8.72 4.58 12.80
C GLY A 264 9.03 4.25 11.33
N ASN A 265 10.24 4.49 10.85
CA ASN A 265 10.65 4.05 9.52
C ASN A 265 10.87 2.54 9.49
N TRP A 266 10.40 1.91 8.41
CA TRP A 266 10.54 0.48 8.20
C TRP A 266 11.36 0.20 6.95
N HIS A 267 12.51 -0.44 7.12
CA HIS A 267 13.42 -0.81 6.04
C HIS A 267 13.26 -2.28 5.67
N SER A 268 13.25 -2.56 4.37
CA SER A 268 13.35 -3.90 3.82
C SER A 268 14.67 -4.03 3.08
N LEU A 269 15.42 -5.09 3.40
CA LEU A 269 16.70 -5.43 2.80
C LEU A 269 16.68 -6.91 2.43
N GLN A 270 17.44 -7.30 1.43
CA GLN A 270 17.54 -8.68 0.97
C GLN A 270 19.02 -9.03 0.77
N ILE A 271 19.43 -10.15 1.33
CA ILE A 271 20.75 -10.72 1.11
C ILE A 271 20.69 -11.54 -0.17
N GLU A 272 21.48 -11.14 -1.17
CA GLU A 272 21.63 -11.87 -2.42
C GLU A 272 23.08 -12.32 -2.60
N SER A 273 23.27 -13.44 -3.29
CA SER A 273 24.60 -13.91 -3.68
C SER A 273 24.63 -14.16 -5.19
N PRO A 274 24.80 -13.09 -6.00
CA PRO A 274 24.65 -13.18 -7.46
C PRO A 274 25.69 -14.12 -8.10
N ASP A 275 26.92 -14.11 -7.61
CA ASP A 275 28.04 -14.91 -8.15
C ASP A 275 28.28 -16.22 -7.37
N TYR A 276 27.41 -16.55 -6.40
CA TYR A 276 27.56 -17.66 -5.46
C TYR A 276 28.83 -17.63 -4.58
N SER A 277 29.62 -16.55 -4.64
CA SER A 277 30.85 -16.36 -3.87
C SER A 277 30.83 -15.10 -3.01
N THR A 278 30.11 -14.06 -3.44
CA THR A 278 29.99 -12.78 -2.75
C THR A 278 28.56 -12.60 -2.26
N PHE A 279 28.40 -11.89 -1.15
CA PHE A 279 27.10 -11.47 -0.65
C PHE A 279 26.93 -9.98 -0.92
N VAL A 280 25.73 -9.60 -1.35
CA VAL A 280 25.33 -8.22 -1.61
C VAL A 280 24.01 -7.96 -0.88
N LEU A 281 23.86 -6.74 -0.37
CA LEU A 281 22.64 -6.29 0.27
C LEU A 281 21.86 -5.39 -0.70
N THR A 282 20.67 -5.82 -1.08
CA THR A 282 19.77 -5.06 -1.98
C THR A 282 18.54 -4.59 -1.21
N ALA A 283 18.05 -3.38 -1.49
CA ALA A 283 16.80 -2.88 -0.92
C ALA A 283 15.65 -3.11 -1.91
N PRO A 284 14.77 -4.11 -1.71
CA PRO A 284 13.69 -4.43 -2.65
C PRO A 284 12.61 -3.34 -2.71
N SER A 285 12.43 -2.57 -1.64
CA SER A 285 11.45 -1.48 -1.56
C SER A 285 12.04 -0.25 -0.85
N SER A 286 11.49 0.93 -1.15
CA SER A 286 11.84 2.15 -0.41
C SER A 286 11.27 2.08 1.00
N PRO A 287 12.00 2.55 2.03
CA PRO A 287 11.49 2.55 3.39
C PRO A 287 10.22 3.41 3.49
N PHE A 288 9.29 2.96 4.33
CA PHE A 288 8.04 3.68 4.59
C PHE A 288 7.86 3.93 6.09
N GLY A 289 7.21 5.04 6.43
CA GLY A 289 6.94 5.41 7.81
C GLY A 289 5.62 4.83 8.32
N LEU A 290 5.61 4.31 9.54
CA LEU A 290 4.41 3.91 10.25
C LEU A 290 3.80 5.10 11.02
N ARG A 291 2.49 5.03 11.29
CA ARG A 291 1.75 5.96 12.16
C ARG A 291 0.75 5.21 13.03
N ASN A 292 0.16 5.91 14.00
CA ASN A 292 -0.86 5.38 14.93
C ASN A 292 -0.37 4.27 15.89
N LEU A 293 0.95 4.09 16.00
CA LEU A 293 1.59 3.22 16.98
C LEU A 293 2.29 4.06 18.05
N THR A 294 2.30 3.57 19.28
CA THR A 294 2.70 4.33 20.47
C THR A 294 4.18 4.67 20.49
N PHE A 295 5.04 3.76 20.01
CA PHE A 295 6.47 3.99 19.88
C PHE A 295 6.81 5.10 18.87
N VAL A 296 5.92 5.38 17.91
CA VAL A 296 6.11 6.43 16.88
C VAL A 296 5.67 7.81 17.39
N SER A 297 4.74 7.87 18.35
CA SER A 297 4.14 9.12 18.82
C SER A 297 5.04 9.95 19.74
N THR A 298 6.18 9.42 20.19
CA THR A 298 7.15 10.14 21.01
C THR A 298 8.08 10.93 20.09
N SER A 299 7.72 12.19 19.82
CA SER A 299 8.60 13.17 19.17
C SER A 299 9.81 13.47 20.07
N GLY A 300 10.86 12.67 19.99
CA GLY A 300 12.11 12.89 20.73
C GLY A 300 13.03 11.67 20.64
N ALA A 301 14.27 11.89 20.21
CA ALA A 301 15.33 10.89 20.03
C ALA A 301 15.89 10.34 21.36
N GLU A 302 15.06 10.21 22.40
CA GLU A 302 15.46 9.65 23.69
C GLU A 302 15.15 8.15 23.69
N SER A 303 16.20 7.32 23.69
CA SER A 303 16.14 5.85 23.71
C SER A 303 15.54 5.26 24.99
N SER A 304 15.06 6.10 25.92
CA SER A 304 14.54 5.72 27.24
C SER A 304 13.03 5.89 27.38
N SER A 305 12.28 5.98 26.27
CA SER A 305 10.82 6.04 26.36
C SER A 305 10.26 4.70 26.86
N PRO A 306 9.27 4.69 27.80
CA PRO A 306 8.61 3.46 28.25
C PRO A 306 7.97 2.66 27.11
N PHE A 307 7.70 3.32 25.98
CA PHE A 307 6.95 2.78 24.86
C PHE A 307 7.85 2.21 23.76
N ALA A 308 9.18 2.29 23.91
CA ALA A 308 10.10 1.71 22.94
C ALA A 308 9.80 0.21 22.74
N HIS A 309 9.59 -0.55 23.81
CA HIS A 309 9.36 -1.99 23.72
C HIS A 309 7.92 -2.41 23.38
N GLU A 310 7.06 -1.47 22.96
CA GLU A 310 5.66 -1.75 22.62
C GLU A 310 5.46 -2.22 21.17
N ALA A 311 6.53 -2.65 20.50
CA ALA A 311 6.46 -3.28 19.18
C ALA A 311 7.47 -4.42 19.02
N ALA A 312 7.08 -5.42 18.24
CA ALA A 312 7.92 -6.56 17.88
C ALA A 312 7.62 -7.02 16.45
N VAL A 313 8.65 -7.51 15.74
CA VAL A 313 8.54 -8.00 14.37
C VAL A 313 8.97 -9.47 14.25
N LEU A 314 8.28 -10.22 13.40
CA LEU A 314 8.56 -11.64 13.11
C LEU A 314 8.46 -11.92 11.61
N SER A 315 9.52 -12.49 11.04
CA SER A 315 9.55 -12.97 9.67
C SER A 315 8.78 -14.28 9.53
N LEU A 316 8.06 -14.44 8.42
CA LEU A 316 7.17 -15.59 8.18
C LEU A 316 7.61 -16.40 6.95
N GLY A 317 8.92 -16.45 6.71
CA GLY A 317 9.55 -17.23 5.64
C GLY A 317 10.12 -16.39 4.50
N SER A 318 9.30 -15.57 3.83
CA SER A 318 9.72 -14.70 2.71
C SER A 318 9.77 -13.21 3.10
N SER A 319 9.32 -12.31 2.22
CA SER A 319 9.09 -10.88 2.50
C SER A 319 7.92 -10.59 3.45
N HIS A 320 7.18 -11.61 3.89
CA HIS A 320 6.07 -11.47 4.82
C HIS A 320 6.57 -11.26 6.24
N VAL A 321 6.08 -10.20 6.89
CA VAL A 321 6.44 -9.87 8.28
C VAL A 321 5.19 -9.59 9.08
N LEU A 322 5.09 -10.22 10.26
CA LEU A 322 4.10 -9.89 11.28
C LEU A 322 4.68 -8.83 12.21
N LEU A 323 3.99 -7.70 12.29
CA LEU A 323 4.24 -6.67 13.28
C LEU A 323 3.17 -6.76 14.36
N ALA A 324 3.61 -6.91 15.62
CA ALA A 324 2.78 -6.64 16.78
C ALA A 324 3.14 -5.26 17.31
N GLY A 325 2.14 -4.42 17.55
CA GLY A 325 2.35 -3.09 18.11
C GLY A 325 1.16 -2.64 18.94
N VAL A 326 1.33 -1.60 19.74
CA VAL A 326 0.23 -1.01 20.51
C VAL A 326 -0.24 0.29 19.86
N THR A 327 -1.55 0.47 19.74
CA THR A 327 -2.12 1.69 19.13
C THR A 327 -2.02 2.89 20.04
N SER A 328 -1.81 4.06 19.42
CA SER A 328 -1.89 5.37 20.08
C SER A 328 -3.31 5.66 20.56
N PRO A 329 -3.48 6.40 21.67
CA PRO A 329 -4.80 6.75 22.21
C PRO A 329 -5.68 7.44 21.13
N PRO A 330 -7.02 7.20 21.12
CA PRO A 330 -7.88 6.98 22.28
C PRO A 330 -8.15 5.53 22.71
N SER A 331 -8.05 4.53 21.82
CA SER A 331 -8.15 3.11 22.20
C SER A 331 -6.77 2.46 22.23
N SER A 332 -6.38 1.97 23.39
CA SER A 332 -5.13 1.25 23.61
C SER A 332 -5.34 -0.23 23.35
N GLU A 333 -5.04 -0.68 22.15
CA GLU A 333 -5.21 -2.07 21.70
C GLU A 333 -3.90 -2.61 21.16
N VAL A 334 -3.69 -3.92 21.31
CA VAL A 334 -2.60 -4.61 20.62
C VAL A 334 -3.07 -4.92 19.21
N VAL A 335 -2.28 -4.54 18.21
CA VAL A 335 -2.58 -4.78 16.80
C VAL A 335 -1.54 -5.69 16.19
N LEU A 336 -2.03 -6.65 15.42
CA LEU A 336 -1.25 -7.60 14.65
C LEU A 336 -1.43 -7.25 13.18
N LEU A 337 -0.35 -6.84 12.53
CA LEU A 337 -0.34 -6.38 11.15
C LEU A 337 0.57 -7.29 10.32
N LEU A 338 -0.02 -8.01 9.36
CA LEU A 338 0.72 -8.85 8.42
C LEU A 338 1.03 -8.03 7.16
N TRP A 339 2.30 -7.69 6.98
CA TRP A 339 2.81 -6.90 5.85
C TRP A 339 3.55 -7.78 4.84
N ASP A 340 3.41 -7.45 3.56
CA ASP A 340 4.36 -7.86 2.53
C ASP A 340 5.30 -6.69 2.23
N LEU A 341 6.55 -6.80 2.67
CA LEU A 341 7.52 -5.71 2.56
C LEU A 341 8.09 -5.54 1.15
N GLN A 342 7.95 -6.54 0.28
CA GLN A 342 8.39 -6.40 -1.11
C GLN A 342 7.50 -5.40 -1.87
N TYR A 343 6.20 -5.39 -1.59
CA TYR A 343 5.24 -4.47 -2.19
C TYR A 343 4.82 -3.34 -1.24
N SER A 344 5.28 -3.37 0.02
CA SER A 344 4.87 -2.44 1.09
C SER A 344 3.36 -2.37 1.28
N VAL A 345 2.68 -3.53 1.24
CA VAL A 345 1.22 -3.64 1.35
C VAL A 345 0.83 -4.41 2.61
N LEU A 346 -0.21 -3.94 3.30
CA LEU A 346 -0.83 -4.65 4.41
C LEU A 346 -1.79 -5.73 3.88
N LEU A 347 -1.51 -6.98 4.20
CA LEU A 347 -2.29 -8.13 3.75
C LEU A 347 -3.46 -8.44 4.69
N ALA A 348 -3.21 -8.40 6.00
CA ALA A 348 -4.21 -8.67 7.02
C ALA A 348 -3.92 -7.89 8.31
N SER A 349 -4.96 -7.54 9.05
CA SER A 349 -4.87 -6.87 10.34
C SER A 349 -5.84 -7.47 11.34
N ARG A 350 -5.40 -7.61 12.59
CA ARG A 350 -6.25 -8.01 13.72
C ARG A 350 -5.97 -7.09 14.90
N THR A 351 -7.00 -6.73 15.65
CA THR A 351 -6.86 -5.97 16.88
C THR A 351 -7.29 -6.83 18.08
N LEU A 352 -6.63 -6.62 19.21
CA LEU A 352 -6.83 -7.32 20.46
C LEU A 352 -6.94 -6.30 21.59
N PRO A 353 -7.96 -6.41 22.46
CA PRO A 353 -7.97 -5.60 23.68
C PRO A 353 -6.81 -6.04 24.59
N ILE A 354 -6.15 -5.08 25.23
CA ILE A 354 -5.15 -5.38 26.26
C ILE A 354 -5.90 -6.01 27.45
N PRO A 355 -5.54 -7.22 27.91
CA PRO A 355 -6.17 -7.83 29.08
C PRO A 355 -6.05 -6.92 30.31
N ALA A 356 -7.14 -6.73 31.06
CA ALA A 356 -7.16 -5.87 32.25
C ALA A 356 -6.17 -6.30 33.36
N THR A 357 -5.65 -7.53 33.28
CA THR A 357 -4.63 -8.08 34.16
C THR A 357 -3.22 -7.54 33.88
N ILE A 358 -3.02 -6.83 32.77
CA ILE A 358 -1.74 -6.23 32.38
C ILE A 358 -1.85 -4.71 32.54
N SER A 359 -1.20 -4.17 33.56
CA SER A 359 -1.26 -2.74 33.88
C SER A 359 -0.50 -1.92 32.83
N ARG A 360 -1.21 -1.10 32.06
CA ARG A 360 -0.64 -0.07 31.17
C ARG A 360 -1.03 1.31 31.66
N SER A 361 -0.05 2.20 31.83
CA SER A 361 -0.29 3.59 32.23
C SER A 361 0.65 4.54 31.48
N LYS A 362 0.48 5.85 31.63
CA LYS A 362 1.40 6.84 31.03
C LYS A 362 2.87 6.66 31.46
N LYS A 363 3.11 5.94 32.58
CA LYS A 363 4.45 5.69 33.15
C LYS A 363 4.89 4.22 33.08
N GLN A 364 4.00 3.32 32.63
CA GLN A 364 4.27 1.88 32.52
C GLN A 364 3.93 1.42 31.10
N GLY A 365 4.96 1.06 30.35
CA GLY A 365 4.83 0.51 28.99
C GLY A 365 4.61 -0.99 29.01
N LEU A 366 4.30 -1.53 27.83
CA LEU A 366 4.24 -2.97 27.58
C LEU A 366 5.52 -3.44 26.90
N TRP A 367 5.94 -4.65 27.23
CA TRP A 367 6.95 -5.40 26.47
C TRP A 367 6.23 -6.44 25.62
N LEU A 368 6.42 -6.32 24.30
CA LEU A 368 5.90 -7.26 23.32
C LEU A 368 7.06 -8.11 22.79
N GLN A 369 6.83 -9.41 22.68
CA GLN A 369 7.74 -10.32 22.00
C GLN A 369 6.97 -11.21 21.04
N LEU A 370 7.46 -11.31 19.81
CA LEU A 370 6.99 -12.30 18.85
C LEU A 370 8.05 -13.40 18.69
N SER A 371 7.60 -14.66 18.71
CA SER A 371 8.43 -15.80 18.34
C SER A 371 7.63 -16.76 17.46
N GLY A 372 8.29 -17.43 16.52
CA GLY A 372 7.62 -18.35 15.60
C GLY A 372 8.64 -19.22 14.90
N SER A 373 8.15 -20.29 14.26
CA SER A 373 8.98 -21.13 13.41
C SER A 373 8.62 -20.85 11.96
N SER A 374 9.60 -20.79 11.05
CA SER A 374 9.36 -20.59 9.62
C SER A 374 8.51 -21.69 8.98
N ARG A 375 8.34 -22.84 9.67
CA ARG A 375 7.52 -23.97 9.22
C ARG A 375 6.11 -23.98 9.83
N SER A 376 5.84 -23.18 10.86
CA SER A 376 4.54 -23.17 11.55
C SER A 376 3.61 -22.08 11.01
N GLN A 377 2.32 -22.42 10.90
CA GLN A 377 1.23 -21.46 10.66
C GLN A 377 0.78 -20.75 11.94
N GLN A 378 1.66 -20.71 12.94
CA GLN A 378 1.38 -20.16 14.26
C GLN A 378 2.57 -19.30 14.71
N ALA A 379 2.27 -18.14 15.27
CA ALA A 379 3.20 -17.27 15.95
C ALA A 379 2.81 -17.14 17.43
N LEU A 380 3.77 -16.93 18.30
CA LEU A 380 3.56 -16.64 19.71
C LEU A 380 3.67 -15.15 19.96
N LEU A 381 2.76 -14.62 20.76
CA LEU A 381 2.79 -13.24 21.25
C LEU A 381 2.89 -13.28 22.79
N VAL A 382 4.01 -12.79 23.32
CA VAL A 382 4.20 -12.61 24.76
C VAL A 382 3.93 -11.16 25.12
N LEU A 383 3.05 -10.94 26.10
CA LEU A 383 2.75 -9.64 26.67
C LEU A 383 3.21 -9.62 28.13
N SER A 384 4.08 -8.66 28.47
CA SER A 384 4.46 -8.41 29.87
C SER A 384 4.51 -6.91 30.19
N SER A 385 4.25 -6.54 31.44
CA SER A 385 4.29 -5.14 31.88
C SER A 385 5.70 -4.73 32.28
N ILE A 386 6.15 -3.55 31.83
CA ILE A 386 7.44 -2.97 32.22
C ILE A 386 7.24 -2.06 33.44
N PRO A 387 7.89 -2.34 34.59
CA PRO A 387 7.80 -1.49 35.77
C PRO A 387 8.51 -0.15 35.56
N ALA A 388 7.88 0.95 36.01
CA ALA A 388 8.37 2.32 35.85
C ALA A 388 9.76 2.58 36.48
N SER A 389 10.15 1.77 37.46
CA SER A 389 11.45 1.85 38.17
C SER A 389 12.66 1.43 37.32
N MET A 390 12.46 0.78 36.17
CA MET A 390 13.55 0.39 35.27
C MET A 390 13.93 1.47 34.25
N LEU A 391 13.14 2.54 34.11
CA LEU A 391 13.34 3.56 33.08
C LEU A 391 14.09 4.81 33.58
N LEU A 392 14.23 4.98 34.89
CA LEU A 392 14.93 6.11 35.50
C LEU A 392 16.29 5.64 36.04
N ASN A 393 17.36 5.98 35.31
CA ASN A 393 18.71 5.98 35.84
C ASN A 393 18.83 7.12 36.86
N GLY A 394 18.84 6.80 38.16
CA GLY A 394 19.31 7.71 39.21
C GLY A 394 18.32 8.04 40.32
N ASP A 395 18.73 7.71 41.55
CA ASP A 395 18.46 8.38 42.83
C ASP A 395 17.28 9.35 42.90
N LEU A 396 16.07 8.85 43.13
CA LEU A 396 15.06 9.57 43.92
C LEU A 396 14.27 8.54 44.74
N GLY A 397 14.41 8.66 46.06
CA GLY A 397 13.87 7.72 47.04
C GLY A 397 12.35 7.58 47.02
N SER A 398 11.95 6.42 47.53
CA SER A 398 10.71 6.14 48.28
C SER A 398 9.50 7.03 48.00
N HIS A 399 8.49 6.41 47.38
CA HIS A 399 7.03 6.60 47.52
C HIS A 399 6.32 6.51 46.15
N ALA A 400 6.47 5.38 45.46
CA ALA A 400 5.48 4.99 44.46
C ALA A 400 4.32 4.31 45.20
N ALA A 401 3.16 4.95 45.15
CA ALA A 401 1.94 4.56 45.83
C ALA A 401 1.54 3.11 45.57
N SER A 402 0.89 2.55 46.59
CA SER A 402 0.29 1.23 46.69
C SER A 402 -0.81 0.96 45.63
N ASP A 403 -0.44 0.65 44.40
CA ASP A 403 -1.35 -0.07 43.50
C ASP A 403 -1.12 -1.57 43.68
N ASP A 404 -2.01 -2.19 44.45
CA ASP A 404 -1.95 -3.57 44.93
C ASP A 404 -2.33 -4.63 43.86
N SER A 405 -2.25 -4.26 42.57
CA SER A 405 -2.55 -5.19 41.48
C SER A 405 -1.38 -6.13 41.21
N THR A 406 -1.60 -7.43 41.35
CA THR A 406 -0.64 -8.46 40.95
C THR A 406 -0.45 -8.39 39.44
N GLN A 407 0.70 -7.90 38.97
CA GLN A 407 1.03 -7.86 37.55
C GLN A 407 1.07 -9.29 36.98
N ARG A 408 0.50 -9.47 35.79
CA ARG A 408 0.53 -10.75 35.07
C ARG A 408 1.16 -10.56 33.69
N SER A 409 1.81 -11.63 33.23
CA SER A 409 2.25 -11.77 31.84
C SER A 409 1.43 -12.87 31.18
N ALA A 410 1.20 -12.74 29.89
CA ALA A 410 0.36 -13.64 29.11
C ALA A 410 1.08 -14.07 27.84
N VAL A 411 0.95 -15.36 27.50
CA VAL A 411 1.45 -15.94 26.26
C VAL A 411 0.25 -16.30 25.41
N PHE A 412 0.16 -15.72 24.22
CA PHE A 412 -0.88 -15.96 23.23
C PHE A 412 -0.32 -16.72 22.04
N VAL A 413 -1.15 -17.57 21.45
CA VAL A 413 -0.88 -18.21 20.15
C VAL A 413 -1.72 -17.48 19.12
N VAL A 414 -1.08 -17.08 18.02
CA VAL A 414 -1.65 -16.36 16.88
C VAL A 414 -1.64 -17.31 15.68
N PRO A 415 -2.78 -17.94 15.34
CA PRO A 415 -2.87 -18.76 14.13
C PRO A 415 -2.94 -17.86 12.90
N MET A 416 -2.21 -18.22 11.85
CA MET A 416 -2.13 -17.42 10.63
C MET A 416 -1.93 -18.25 9.38
N THR A 417 -2.51 -17.80 8.28
CA THR A 417 -2.33 -18.42 6.96
C THR A 417 -1.57 -17.45 6.07
N VAL A 418 -0.36 -17.84 5.71
CA VAL A 418 0.59 -17.02 4.94
C VAL A 418 1.09 -17.84 3.75
N PRO A 419 1.07 -17.29 2.52
CA PRO A 419 1.61 -17.98 1.37
C PRO A 419 3.14 -18.08 1.47
N PRO A 420 3.74 -19.13 0.88
CA PRO A 420 5.19 -19.36 0.98
C PRO A 420 6.03 -18.29 0.27
N SER A 421 5.45 -17.57 -0.70
CA SER A 421 6.10 -16.48 -1.42
C SER A 421 5.14 -15.31 -1.63
N SER A 422 5.69 -14.10 -1.67
CA SER A 422 4.98 -12.89 -2.09
C SER A 422 4.53 -13.02 -3.55
N SER A 423 3.37 -12.46 -3.86
CA SER A 423 2.89 -12.38 -5.23
C SER A 423 2.06 -11.13 -5.43
N VAL A 424 2.16 -10.52 -6.61
CA VAL A 424 1.36 -9.33 -6.98
C VAL A 424 -0.13 -9.59 -6.83
N ALA A 425 -0.59 -10.82 -7.11
CA ALA A 425 -1.98 -11.21 -6.97
C ALA A 425 -2.52 -11.05 -5.54
N ASN A 426 -1.69 -11.26 -4.52
CA ASN A 426 -2.10 -11.10 -3.11
C ASN A 426 -2.06 -9.62 -2.68
N ALA A 427 -1.19 -8.81 -3.29
CA ALA A 427 -1.04 -7.39 -2.98
C ALA A 427 -2.09 -6.50 -3.69
N LEU A 428 -2.59 -6.92 -4.86
CA LEU A 428 -3.49 -6.13 -5.68
C LEU A 428 -4.81 -5.84 -4.94
N GLY A 429 -5.21 -4.56 -4.93
CA GLY A 429 -6.44 -4.10 -4.26
C GLY A 429 -6.37 -4.01 -2.73
N ARG A 430 -5.22 -4.28 -2.11
CA ARG A 430 -5.02 -4.21 -0.65
C ARG A 430 -4.32 -2.94 -0.16
N ALA A 431 -3.88 -2.06 -1.06
CA ALA A 431 -3.15 -0.84 -0.70
C ALA A 431 -3.94 0.08 0.24
N SER A 432 -5.25 0.20 0.05
CA SER A 432 -6.12 1.05 0.90
C SER A 432 -6.23 0.55 2.35
N ALA A 433 -6.05 -0.75 2.61
CA ALA A 433 -6.08 -1.31 3.96
C ALA A 433 -4.90 -0.82 4.81
N GLY A 434 -3.74 -0.55 4.17
CA GLY A 434 -2.55 -0.04 4.82
C GLY A 434 -2.57 1.45 5.12
N GLU A 435 -3.46 2.23 4.49
CA GLU A 435 -3.43 3.70 4.55
C GLU A 435 -3.53 4.21 5.99
N LYS A 436 -4.36 3.59 6.85
CA LYS A 436 -4.46 3.96 8.27
C LYS A 436 -3.11 3.90 9.00
N TRP A 437 -2.20 3.02 8.58
CA TRP A 437 -0.94 2.74 9.26
C TRP A 437 0.26 3.43 8.63
N LEU A 438 0.14 3.92 7.40
CA LEU A 438 1.23 4.59 6.67
C LEU A 438 1.24 6.09 6.96
N ALA A 439 2.39 6.64 7.34
CA ALA A 439 2.58 8.07 7.43
C ALA A 439 2.43 8.70 6.04
N SER A 440 1.64 9.78 5.93
CA SER A 440 1.59 10.55 4.69
C SER A 440 2.97 11.15 4.45
N ALA A 441 3.48 11.09 3.22
CA ALA A 441 4.75 11.70 2.84
C ALA A 441 4.81 13.23 3.13
N ALA A 442 3.66 13.86 3.42
CA ALA A 442 3.57 15.25 3.87
C ALA A 442 3.87 15.46 5.38
N SER A 443 3.85 14.41 6.20
CA SER A 443 3.98 14.47 7.67
C SER A 443 5.31 13.94 8.22
N ALA A 444 6.09 13.23 7.41
CA ALA A 444 7.44 12.80 7.76
C ALA A 444 8.46 13.82 7.21
N GLY A 445 8.70 14.91 7.95
CA GLY A 445 9.81 15.83 7.64
C GLY A 445 9.52 17.33 7.71
N THR A 446 8.90 17.84 8.77
CA THR A 446 9.10 19.26 9.13
C THR A 446 10.51 19.38 9.71
N GLN A 447 11.48 19.73 8.86
CA GLN A 447 12.95 19.88 9.07
C GLN A 447 13.84 18.96 8.21
N ALA A 448 13.33 18.40 7.10
CA ALA A 448 14.19 18.09 5.96
C ALA A 448 14.06 19.24 4.95
N SER A 449 15.19 19.85 4.60
CA SER A 449 15.36 20.95 3.67
C SER A 449 14.50 20.81 2.41
N ALA A 450 13.94 21.94 1.95
CA ALA A 450 13.12 22.08 0.75
C ALA A 450 13.88 21.81 -0.57
N VAL A 451 14.47 20.62 -0.69
CA VAL A 451 15.17 20.11 -1.87
C VAL A 451 14.86 18.61 -1.92
N ASP A 452 13.69 18.22 -2.44
CA ASP A 452 13.44 16.91 -3.11
C ASP A 452 11.96 16.62 -3.37
N PHE A 453 11.26 17.57 -4.00
CA PHE A 453 10.03 17.25 -4.74
C PHE A 453 9.93 18.15 -5.97
N GLY A 454 10.75 17.89 -7.00
CA GLY A 454 10.55 18.31 -8.40
C GLY A 454 10.20 19.77 -8.73
N LEU A 455 10.19 20.68 -7.76
CA LEU A 455 9.75 22.06 -7.86
C LEU A 455 10.97 22.93 -8.05
N ASN A 456 11.04 23.61 -9.19
CA ASN A 456 12.14 24.51 -9.50
C ASN A 456 12.18 25.68 -8.51
N ALA A 457 13.37 26.22 -8.23
CA ALA A 457 13.54 27.36 -7.33
C ALA A 457 12.74 28.62 -7.76
N SER A 458 12.35 28.72 -9.04
CA SER A 458 11.44 29.76 -9.54
C SER A 458 9.97 29.50 -9.15
N GLN A 459 9.54 28.24 -9.11
CA GLN A 459 8.17 27.83 -8.74
C GLN A 459 7.91 28.02 -7.25
N THR A 460 8.90 27.73 -6.39
CA THR A 460 8.79 27.96 -4.94
C THR A 460 8.76 29.46 -4.59
N LYS A 461 9.44 30.32 -5.37
CA LYS A 461 9.33 31.79 -5.25
C LYS A 461 7.95 32.30 -5.67
N LEU A 462 7.43 31.80 -6.80
CA LEU A 462 6.09 32.12 -7.29
C LEU A 462 5.02 31.80 -6.24
N LEU A 463 5.03 30.58 -5.70
CA LEU A 463 4.05 30.13 -4.71
C LEU A 463 4.09 30.96 -3.42
N LYS A 464 5.28 31.38 -2.97
CA LYS A 464 5.42 32.28 -1.81
C LYS A 464 4.82 33.66 -2.09
N GLN A 465 5.09 34.23 -3.27
CA GLN A 465 4.57 35.55 -3.68
C GLN A 465 3.04 35.53 -3.87
N MET A 466 2.51 34.50 -4.52
CA MET A 466 1.06 34.30 -4.67
C MET A 466 0.38 34.11 -3.31
N LYS A 467 0.97 33.32 -2.41
CA LYS A 467 0.45 33.14 -1.04
C LYS A 467 0.38 34.47 -0.28
N THR A 468 1.42 35.30 -0.36
CA THR A 468 1.40 36.63 0.27
C THR A 468 0.38 37.58 -0.36
N ALA A 469 0.20 37.56 -1.68
CA ALA A 469 -0.78 38.42 -2.37
C ALA A 469 -2.23 38.03 -2.02
N MET A 470 -2.52 36.72 -1.94
CA MET A 470 -3.82 36.19 -1.53
C MET A 470 -4.10 36.44 -0.04
N GLU A 471 -3.09 36.36 0.83
CA GLU A 471 -3.22 36.73 2.25
C GLU A 471 -3.51 38.24 2.44
N GLN A 472 -3.06 39.08 1.51
CA GLN A 472 -3.34 40.51 1.46
C GLN A 472 -4.69 40.86 0.77
N LYS A 473 -5.52 39.86 0.42
CA LYS A 473 -6.80 40.02 -0.30
C LYS A 473 -6.69 40.79 -1.63
N ARG A 474 -5.54 40.72 -2.33
CA ARG A 474 -5.33 41.34 -3.65
C ARG A 474 -5.25 40.27 -4.74
N PRO A 475 -6.39 39.84 -5.32
CA PRO A 475 -6.40 38.78 -6.34
C PRO A 475 -5.73 39.21 -7.66
N GLU A 476 -5.83 40.49 -8.04
CA GLU A 476 -5.21 41.02 -9.27
C GLU A 476 -3.67 40.96 -9.21
N ALA A 477 -3.08 41.25 -8.04
CA ALA A 477 -1.63 41.14 -7.86
C ALA A 477 -1.15 39.68 -7.93
N ALA A 478 -1.99 38.70 -7.57
CA ALA A 478 -1.67 37.29 -7.74
C ALA A 478 -1.73 36.86 -9.21
N ASP A 479 -2.64 37.45 -10.00
CA ASP A 479 -2.74 37.23 -11.44
C ASP A 479 -1.53 37.78 -12.17
N ASP A 480 -1.14 39.01 -11.88
CA ASP A 480 0.01 39.65 -12.52
C ASP A 480 1.30 38.88 -12.23
N VAL A 481 1.48 38.40 -11.00
CA VAL A 481 2.62 37.56 -10.60
C VAL A 481 2.62 36.21 -11.34
N PHE A 482 1.45 35.59 -11.52
CA PHE A 482 1.33 34.32 -12.27
C PHE A 482 1.58 34.50 -13.77
N PHE A 483 0.95 35.49 -14.41
CA PHE A 483 1.11 35.74 -15.85
C PHE A 483 2.49 36.29 -16.22
N ALA A 484 3.14 37.06 -15.35
CA ALA A 484 4.53 37.46 -15.53
C ALA A 484 5.46 36.24 -15.56
N TRP A 485 5.24 35.27 -14.67
CA TRP A 485 6.00 34.03 -14.65
C TRP A 485 5.73 33.15 -15.89
N VAL A 486 4.48 33.01 -16.31
CA VAL A 486 4.12 32.28 -17.54
C VAL A 486 4.79 32.91 -18.76
N SER A 487 4.73 34.23 -18.91
CA SER A 487 5.36 34.97 -20.02
C SER A 487 6.88 34.81 -20.04
N GLN A 488 7.53 34.81 -18.87
CA GLN A 488 8.97 34.59 -18.73
C GLN A 488 9.39 33.17 -19.18
N HIS A 489 8.54 32.17 -18.96
CA HIS A 489 8.79 30.79 -19.34
C HIS A 489 8.41 30.48 -20.81
N GLU A 490 7.41 31.15 -21.37
CA GLU A 490 7.07 31.08 -22.81
C GLU A 490 8.14 31.77 -23.67
N GLY A 491 8.66 32.92 -23.23
CA GLY A 491 9.72 33.65 -23.93
C GLY A 491 11.01 32.83 -24.11
N ASN A 492 11.39 32.02 -23.12
CA ASN A 492 12.57 31.16 -23.17
C ASN A 492 12.45 29.93 -24.11
N ARG A 493 11.23 29.54 -24.52
CA ARG A 493 10.99 28.39 -25.42
C ARG A 493 10.91 28.75 -26.91
N SER A 494 10.77 30.04 -27.25
CA SER A 494 10.64 30.52 -28.63
C SER A 494 11.82 30.20 -29.56
N LYS A 495 12.94 29.66 -29.03
CA LYS A 495 14.08 29.15 -29.82
C LYS A 495 14.07 27.63 -30.08
N SER A 496 13.12 26.87 -29.52
CA SER A 496 13.08 25.41 -29.63
C SER A 496 11.65 24.89 -29.90
N ARG A 497 11.34 24.72 -31.19
CA ARG A 497 10.19 24.02 -31.81
C ARG A 497 8.79 24.62 -31.56
N LEU A 498 8.09 24.90 -32.67
CA LEU A 498 6.70 25.31 -32.73
C LEU A 498 5.77 24.26 -32.08
N ASN A 499 4.82 24.73 -31.24
CA ASN A 499 3.65 24.02 -30.70
C ASN A 499 3.82 23.02 -29.54
N ALA A 500 4.78 23.20 -28.62
CA ALA A 500 4.82 22.43 -27.37
C ALA A 500 4.22 23.21 -26.17
N LYS A 501 2.97 22.90 -25.79
CA LYS A 501 2.29 23.39 -24.57
C LYS A 501 3.18 23.20 -23.32
N LEU A 502 3.11 24.11 -22.35
CA LEU A 502 3.87 23.97 -21.09
C LEU A 502 3.34 22.78 -20.29
N PRO A 503 4.18 21.79 -19.93
CA PRO A 503 3.79 20.78 -18.95
C PRO A 503 3.82 21.44 -17.56
N PHE A 504 2.66 21.90 -17.08
CA PHE A 504 2.51 22.22 -15.66
C PHE A 504 2.61 20.92 -14.85
N GLY A 505 3.57 20.86 -13.91
CA GLY A 505 3.69 19.71 -13.01
C GLY A 505 2.49 19.59 -12.09
N TYR A 506 2.01 18.36 -11.85
CA TYR A 506 0.84 18.05 -11.01
C TYR A 506 0.88 18.75 -9.64
N GLN A 507 2.05 18.79 -8.98
CA GLN A 507 2.22 19.42 -7.67
C GLN A 507 2.11 20.95 -7.71
N LEU A 508 2.59 21.59 -8.80
CA LEU A 508 2.46 23.02 -8.97
C LEU A 508 1.00 23.41 -9.18
N ALA A 509 0.28 22.69 -10.05
CA ALA A 509 -1.15 22.90 -10.27
C ALA A 509 -1.94 22.69 -8.97
N LYS A 510 -1.66 21.60 -8.23
CA LYS A 510 -2.28 21.33 -6.92
C LYS A 510 -2.06 22.46 -5.93
N GLN A 511 -0.82 22.91 -5.74
CA GLN A 511 -0.52 23.98 -4.77
C GLN A 511 -1.09 25.34 -5.18
N VAL A 512 -1.14 25.66 -6.48
CA VAL A 512 -1.80 26.88 -6.98
C VAL A 512 -3.31 26.80 -6.74
N LEU A 513 -3.93 25.66 -7.02
CA LEU A 513 -5.37 25.45 -6.78
C LEU A 513 -5.71 25.48 -5.28
N GLU A 514 -4.88 24.89 -4.40
CA GLU A 514 -5.05 24.98 -2.94
C GLU A 514 -4.93 26.43 -2.43
N ILE A 515 -4.02 27.23 -3.00
CA ILE A 515 -3.86 28.65 -2.64
C ILE A 515 -5.09 29.46 -3.09
N LEU A 516 -5.64 29.16 -4.27
CA LEU A 516 -6.78 29.89 -4.84
C LEU A 516 -8.13 29.45 -4.25
N PHE A 517 -8.31 28.15 -3.97
CA PHE A 517 -9.55 27.56 -3.45
C PHE A 517 -9.58 27.41 -1.92
N ARG A 518 -8.70 28.09 -1.17
CA ARG A 518 -8.71 28.07 0.31
C ARG A 518 -10.15 28.19 0.83
N ILE A 519 -10.61 27.13 1.49
CA ILE A 519 -11.92 27.03 2.13
C ILE A 519 -11.81 27.72 3.50
N PRO A 520 -12.44 28.89 3.73
CA PRO A 520 -12.54 29.41 5.09
C PRO A 520 -13.51 28.57 5.91
N LYS A 521 -13.24 28.45 7.20
CA LYS A 521 -14.10 27.75 8.18
C LYS A 521 -15.49 28.39 8.36
N ASN A 522 -15.77 29.55 7.74
CA ASN A 522 -17.03 30.28 7.84
C ASN A 522 -17.60 30.57 6.43
N ALA A 523 -18.80 30.07 6.15
CA ALA A 523 -19.46 30.05 4.84
C ALA A 523 -20.10 31.39 4.38
N ALA A 524 -19.72 32.54 4.96
CA ALA A 524 -20.51 33.77 4.84
C ALA A 524 -19.74 35.04 4.43
N THR A 525 -18.52 34.94 3.88
CA THR A 525 -17.81 36.14 3.39
C THR A 525 -17.37 35.95 1.95
N ASP A 526 -17.60 36.98 1.12
CA ASP A 526 -17.09 37.05 -0.25
C ASP A 526 -15.57 36.92 -0.24
N ILE A 527 -15.10 35.77 -0.70
CA ILE A 527 -13.67 35.49 -0.76
C ILE A 527 -13.17 35.96 -2.13
N PRO A 528 -12.13 36.81 -2.18
CA PRO A 528 -11.54 37.23 -3.45
C PRO A 528 -10.99 36.01 -4.19
N TYR A 529 -11.44 35.83 -5.41
CA TYR A 529 -11.11 34.72 -6.30
C TYR A 529 -10.55 35.28 -7.60
N SER A 530 -9.50 34.64 -8.14
CA SER A 530 -9.05 34.93 -9.50
C SER A 530 -9.64 33.90 -10.47
N PRO A 531 -10.64 34.28 -11.28
CA PRO A 531 -11.15 33.43 -12.35
C PRO A 531 -10.14 33.27 -13.49
N LYS A 532 -9.23 34.24 -13.69
CA LYS A 532 -8.33 34.26 -14.85
C LYS A 532 -7.29 33.15 -14.80
N VAL A 533 -6.68 32.92 -13.64
CA VAL A 533 -5.66 31.87 -13.45
C VAL A 533 -6.28 30.49 -13.55
N VAL A 534 -7.46 30.29 -12.95
CA VAL A 534 -8.17 29.00 -13.00
C VAL A 534 -8.62 28.66 -14.42
N ARG A 535 -9.20 29.62 -15.15
CA ARG A 535 -9.58 29.43 -16.56
C ARG A 535 -8.36 29.12 -17.44
N TYR A 536 -7.22 29.75 -17.16
CA TYR A 536 -5.98 29.46 -17.88
C TYR A 536 -5.51 28.02 -17.63
N LEU A 537 -5.51 27.56 -16.38
CA LEU A 537 -5.14 26.19 -16.02
C LEU A 537 -6.11 25.14 -16.61
N MET A 538 -7.41 25.44 -16.63
CA MET A 538 -8.42 24.57 -17.24
C MET A 538 -8.28 24.48 -18.77
N LYS A 539 -8.03 25.61 -19.46
CA LYS A 539 -7.77 25.62 -20.92
C LYS A 539 -6.53 24.78 -21.28
N GLN A 540 -5.53 24.73 -20.40
CA GLN A 540 -4.33 23.91 -20.60
C GLN A 540 -4.52 22.42 -20.25
N ARG A 541 -5.72 22.02 -19.78
CA ARG A 541 -6.05 20.65 -19.31
C ARG A 541 -5.16 20.15 -18.17
N CYS A 542 -4.71 21.06 -17.30
CA CYS A 542 -3.80 20.74 -16.19
C CYS A 542 -4.49 20.53 -14.84
N VAL A 543 -5.83 20.49 -14.80
CA VAL A 543 -6.64 20.40 -13.58
C VAL A 543 -7.35 19.05 -13.54
N SER A 544 -7.20 18.29 -12.45
CA SER A 544 -8.04 17.12 -12.11
C SER A 544 -8.88 17.42 -10.87
N ALA A 545 -10.07 16.81 -10.73
CA ALA A 545 -10.92 17.07 -9.57
C ALA A 545 -10.29 16.58 -8.25
N SER A 546 -9.38 15.60 -8.32
CA SER A 546 -8.59 15.07 -7.20
C SER A 546 -7.55 16.05 -6.64
N MET A 547 -7.29 17.18 -7.31
CA MET A 547 -6.35 18.20 -6.83
C MET A 547 -6.91 19.09 -5.71
N VAL A 548 -8.24 19.12 -5.52
CA VAL A 548 -8.90 20.00 -4.56
C VAL A 548 -9.64 19.17 -3.51
N ASP A 549 -9.26 19.32 -2.24
CA ASP A 549 -9.92 18.67 -1.11
C ASP A 549 -11.36 19.22 -0.98
N GLY A 550 -12.37 18.36 -1.16
CA GLY A 550 -13.79 18.73 -1.14
C GLY A 550 -14.46 18.87 -2.52
N GLY A 551 -13.74 18.62 -3.61
CA GLY A 551 -14.28 18.58 -4.97
C GLY A 551 -14.27 19.93 -5.68
N LEU A 552 -13.78 19.92 -6.92
CA LEU A 552 -13.65 21.12 -7.77
C LEU A 552 -15.00 21.82 -8.01
N PHE A 553 -16.08 21.05 -8.16
CA PHE A 553 -17.42 21.56 -8.47
C PHE A 553 -18.07 22.24 -7.26
N ALA A 554 -17.90 21.68 -6.06
CA ALA A 554 -18.36 22.31 -4.83
C ALA A 554 -17.65 23.65 -4.58
N ALA A 555 -16.33 23.70 -4.81
CA ALA A 555 -15.53 24.91 -4.65
C ALA A 555 -15.92 26.01 -5.67
N LEU A 556 -16.18 25.65 -6.93
CA LEU A 556 -16.63 26.60 -7.96
C LEU A 556 -18.08 27.06 -7.75
N ARG A 557 -18.95 26.16 -7.28
CA ARG A 557 -20.36 26.47 -6.95
C ARG A 557 -20.45 27.48 -5.81
N LEU A 558 -19.63 27.36 -4.78
CA LEU A 558 -19.55 28.34 -3.69
C LEU A 558 -19.15 29.75 -4.16
N ARG A 559 -18.59 29.88 -5.36
CA ARG A 559 -18.10 31.15 -5.93
C ARG A 559 -18.91 31.66 -7.12
N ASN A 560 -20.00 30.98 -7.50
CA ASN A 560 -20.88 31.34 -8.62
C ASN A 560 -20.18 31.53 -9.99
N ASP A 561 -19.03 30.88 -10.26
CA ASP A 561 -18.31 30.99 -11.55
C ASP A 561 -18.79 29.93 -12.56
N TRP A 562 -19.94 30.17 -13.18
CA TRP A 562 -20.60 29.26 -14.13
C TRP A 562 -19.81 29.02 -15.41
N GLU A 563 -19.05 29.99 -15.91
CA GLU A 563 -18.24 29.82 -17.12
C GLU A 563 -17.08 28.85 -16.91
N SER A 564 -16.45 28.88 -15.73
CA SER A 564 -15.40 27.92 -15.36
C SER A 564 -15.96 26.51 -15.12
N LEU A 565 -17.21 26.38 -14.66
CA LEU A 565 -17.93 25.10 -14.56
C LEU A 565 -18.24 24.49 -15.94
N LEU A 566 -18.68 25.30 -16.91
CA LEU A 566 -18.92 24.81 -18.27
C LEU A 566 -17.60 24.42 -18.96
N LEU A 567 -16.52 25.17 -18.70
CA LEU A 567 -15.19 24.86 -19.21
C LEU A 567 -14.63 23.59 -18.57
N SER A 568 -14.87 23.33 -17.28
CA SER A 568 -14.39 22.12 -16.61
C SER A 568 -15.05 20.87 -17.20
N LEU A 569 -16.36 20.88 -17.49
CA LEU A 569 -17.05 19.78 -18.17
C LEU A 569 -16.47 19.45 -19.56
N LYS A 570 -15.90 20.44 -20.26
CA LYS A 570 -15.25 20.24 -21.57
C LYS A 570 -13.79 19.78 -21.48
N THR A 571 -13.10 20.06 -20.38
CA THR A 571 -11.63 19.95 -20.31
C THR A 571 -11.12 18.95 -19.28
N VAL A 572 -11.89 18.67 -18.23
CA VAL A 572 -11.48 17.84 -17.09
C VAL A 572 -12.12 16.45 -17.20
N MET A 573 -11.32 15.40 -17.36
CA MET A 573 -11.84 14.03 -17.56
C MET A 573 -12.20 13.27 -16.27
N ASP A 574 -11.85 13.83 -15.10
CA ASP A 574 -12.01 13.17 -13.80
C ASP A 574 -13.02 13.92 -12.90
N ILE A 575 -14.29 14.00 -13.28
CA ILE A 575 -15.35 14.64 -12.47
C ILE A 575 -16.31 13.56 -11.97
N PRO A 576 -16.61 13.50 -10.65
CA PRO A 576 -17.55 12.53 -10.12
C PRO A 576 -18.97 12.78 -10.65
N GLU A 577 -19.68 11.71 -11.00
CA GLU A 577 -21.01 11.78 -11.61
C GLU A 577 -22.06 12.44 -10.69
N ALA A 578 -21.90 12.31 -9.38
CA ALA A 578 -22.74 12.97 -8.37
C ALA A 578 -22.70 14.50 -8.50
N ASP A 579 -21.53 15.08 -8.73
CA ASP A 579 -21.37 16.53 -8.84
C ASP A 579 -21.96 17.07 -10.15
N VAL A 580 -21.87 16.30 -11.24
CA VAL A 580 -22.45 16.65 -12.54
C VAL A 580 -23.98 16.66 -12.48
N ILE A 581 -24.59 15.64 -11.88
CA ILE A 581 -26.05 15.61 -11.69
C ILE A 581 -26.49 16.68 -10.68
N GLY A 582 -25.66 16.97 -9.67
CA GLY A 582 -25.85 18.10 -8.77
C GLY A 582 -25.91 19.45 -9.50
N LEU A 583 -25.11 19.66 -10.55
CA LEU A 583 -25.25 20.86 -11.40
C LEU A 583 -26.55 20.86 -12.20
N LEU A 584 -26.94 19.72 -12.78
CA LEU A 584 -28.21 19.61 -13.49
C LEU A 584 -29.38 20.00 -12.59
N HIS A 585 -29.44 19.45 -11.37
CA HIS A 585 -30.44 19.86 -10.37
C HIS A 585 -30.43 21.37 -10.14
N THR A 586 -29.27 22.01 -9.93
CA THR A 586 -29.23 23.47 -9.74
C THR A 586 -29.73 24.28 -10.94
N SER A 587 -29.45 23.82 -12.17
CA SER A 587 -29.93 24.47 -13.39
C SER A 587 -31.45 24.30 -13.60
N ILE A 588 -32.05 23.25 -13.01
CA ILE A 588 -33.50 22.97 -13.05
C ILE A 588 -34.23 23.76 -11.93
N SER A 589 -33.66 23.84 -10.73
CA SER A 589 -34.28 24.56 -9.61
C SER A 589 -34.24 26.09 -9.77
N ALA A 590 -33.20 26.65 -10.41
CA ALA A 590 -33.03 28.08 -10.61
C ALA A 590 -34.18 28.78 -11.38
N PRO A 591 -34.67 28.26 -12.52
CA PRO A 591 -35.82 28.84 -13.22
C PRO A 591 -37.14 28.68 -12.44
N ARG A 592 -37.30 27.59 -11.67
CA ARG A 592 -38.50 27.33 -10.85
C ARG A 592 -38.63 28.32 -9.69
N GLN A 593 -37.51 28.73 -9.11
CA GLN A 593 -37.47 29.70 -8.02
C GLN A 593 -37.75 31.14 -8.50
N LYS A 594 -37.35 31.49 -9.74
CA LYS A 594 -37.76 32.75 -10.39
C LYS A 594 -39.26 32.82 -10.70
N GLN A 595 -39.90 31.69 -11.04
CA GLN A 595 -41.33 31.63 -11.35
C GLN A 595 -42.25 31.67 -10.11
N ALA A 596 -41.75 31.24 -8.95
CA ALA A 596 -42.49 31.32 -7.69
C ALA A 596 -42.55 32.74 -7.10
N ASP A 597 -41.55 33.58 -7.39
CA ASP A 597 -41.44 34.96 -6.90
C ASP A 597 -42.21 36.00 -7.74
N ASP A 598 -42.79 35.62 -8.89
CA ASP A 598 -43.53 36.53 -9.78
C ASP A 598 -44.89 36.99 -9.21
N ASN A 599 -45.32 36.42 -8.08
CA ASN A 599 -46.51 36.84 -7.32
C ASN A 599 -46.19 37.76 -6.14
N ALA A 600 -44.92 38.13 -5.91
CA ALA A 600 -44.54 39.08 -4.87
C ALA A 600 -44.36 40.47 -5.49
N MET A 601 -45.22 41.42 -5.12
CA MET A 601 -45.04 42.84 -5.42
C MET A 601 -43.78 43.36 -4.70
N GLN A 602 -42.61 43.17 -5.31
CA GLN A 602 -41.34 43.66 -4.79
C GLN A 602 -40.73 44.70 -5.73
N VAL A 603 -41.01 45.95 -5.37
CA VAL A 603 -40.26 47.12 -5.80
C VAL A 603 -38.92 47.07 -5.04
N ASP A 604 -37.80 47.20 -5.75
CA ASP A 604 -36.40 47.23 -5.24
C ASP A 604 -35.64 45.91 -5.03
N ALA A 605 -35.49 45.08 -6.07
CA ALA A 605 -34.43 44.06 -6.12
C ALA A 605 -33.59 44.14 -7.40
N THR A 606 -32.67 45.11 -7.46
CA THR A 606 -31.50 45.04 -8.35
C THR A 606 -30.53 43.99 -7.80
N THR A 607 -30.75 42.71 -8.14
CA THR A 607 -29.71 41.68 -7.99
C THR A 607 -28.98 41.54 -9.33
N PRO A 608 -27.63 41.53 -9.35
CA PRO A 608 -26.87 41.48 -10.59
C PRO A 608 -27.15 40.17 -11.34
N ASP A 609 -27.31 40.28 -12.65
CA ASP A 609 -27.49 39.19 -13.62
C ASP A 609 -26.59 37.99 -13.30
N THR A 610 -27.10 37.02 -12.56
CA THR A 610 -26.46 35.74 -12.35
C THR A 610 -26.68 34.94 -13.63
N PHE A 611 -25.63 34.87 -14.46
CA PHE A 611 -25.59 34.10 -15.70
C PHE A 611 -25.75 32.60 -15.39
N VAL A 612 -26.99 32.12 -15.27
CA VAL A 612 -27.29 30.69 -15.17
C VAL A 612 -27.38 30.15 -16.60
N PRO A 613 -26.55 29.17 -17.00
CA PRO A 613 -26.60 28.59 -18.33
C PRO A 613 -27.92 27.84 -18.56
N SER A 614 -28.40 27.86 -19.80
CA SER A 614 -29.63 27.15 -20.17
C SER A 614 -29.49 25.64 -19.96
N LEU A 615 -30.58 25.00 -19.51
CA LEU A 615 -30.65 23.56 -19.26
C LEU A 615 -30.16 22.74 -20.47
N GLN A 616 -30.56 23.12 -21.68
CA GLN A 616 -30.14 22.46 -22.93
C GLN A 616 -28.62 22.50 -23.12
N THR A 617 -27.94 23.60 -22.77
CA THR A 617 -26.48 23.72 -22.90
C THR A 617 -25.76 22.85 -21.88
N VAL A 618 -26.24 22.83 -20.63
CA VAL A 618 -25.65 22.00 -19.56
C VAL A 618 -25.86 20.53 -19.87
N LEU A 619 -27.08 20.16 -20.29
CA LEU A 619 -27.44 18.79 -20.63
C LEU A 619 -26.64 18.27 -21.83
N ALA A 620 -26.45 19.07 -22.88
CA ALA A 620 -25.57 18.71 -24.00
C ALA A 620 -24.12 18.46 -23.55
N LEU A 621 -23.62 19.21 -22.56
CA LEU A 621 -22.28 19.00 -22.00
C LEU A 621 -22.21 17.77 -21.08
N CYS A 622 -23.27 17.48 -20.33
CA CYS A 622 -23.37 16.26 -19.53
C CYS A 622 -23.44 15.00 -20.41
N VAL A 623 -24.20 15.05 -21.51
CA VAL A 623 -24.33 13.93 -22.46
C VAL A 623 -23.02 13.68 -23.22
N THR A 624 -22.26 14.72 -23.53
CA THR A 624 -20.96 14.55 -24.20
C THR A 624 -19.87 14.01 -23.27
N TYR A 625 -20.03 14.20 -21.96
CA TYR A 625 -19.11 13.75 -20.93
C TYR A 625 -19.11 12.21 -20.79
N THR A 626 -17.93 11.63 -20.60
CA THR A 626 -17.80 10.17 -20.43
C THR A 626 -18.18 9.76 -19.02
N MET A 627 -19.38 9.24 -18.82
CA MET A 627 -19.90 8.81 -17.51
C MET A 627 -20.07 7.29 -17.44
N SER A 628 -19.87 6.72 -16.25
CA SER A 628 -20.13 5.30 -16.00
C SER A 628 -21.62 5.06 -15.73
N ALA A 629 -22.27 4.17 -16.50
CA ALA A 629 -23.70 3.90 -16.37
C ALA A 629 -24.15 3.51 -14.93
N PRO A 630 -23.44 2.63 -14.19
CA PRO A 630 -23.80 2.33 -12.79
C PRO A 630 -23.69 3.53 -11.84
N ALA A 631 -22.64 4.36 -11.98
CA ALA A 631 -22.42 5.52 -11.12
C ALA A 631 -23.45 6.63 -11.41
N LEU A 632 -23.77 6.84 -12.68
CA LEU A 632 -24.81 7.77 -13.13
C LEU A 632 -26.20 7.39 -12.59
N ARG A 633 -26.59 6.12 -12.63
CA ARG A 633 -27.87 5.65 -12.05
C ARG A 633 -27.98 5.95 -10.56
N LEU A 634 -26.88 5.76 -9.82
CA LEU A 634 -26.83 6.04 -8.38
C LEU A 634 -26.89 7.54 -8.11
N ALA A 635 -26.18 8.36 -8.89
CA ALA A 635 -26.23 9.81 -8.81
C ALA A 635 -27.62 10.39 -9.14
N ILE A 636 -28.29 9.89 -10.18
CA ILE A 636 -29.66 10.30 -10.54
C ILE A 636 -30.62 10.00 -9.40
N ARG A 637 -30.56 8.81 -8.80
CA ARG A 637 -31.43 8.44 -7.67
C ARG A 637 -31.18 9.27 -6.42
N GLN A 638 -29.95 9.72 -6.21
CA GLN A 638 -29.58 10.53 -5.04
C GLN A 638 -29.94 12.01 -5.20
N HIS A 639 -29.77 12.57 -6.41
CA HIS A 639 -29.88 14.01 -6.66
C HIS A 639 -31.17 14.44 -7.39
N LEU A 640 -31.89 13.53 -8.04
CA LEU A 640 -33.15 13.81 -8.76
C LEU A 640 -34.27 12.84 -8.30
N PRO A 641 -34.75 12.93 -7.05
CA PRO A 641 -35.84 12.08 -6.56
C PRO A 641 -37.23 12.52 -7.05
N ASP A 642 -37.41 13.78 -7.47
CA ASP A 642 -38.70 14.33 -7.87
C ASP A 642 -39.07 13.92 -9.31
N ALA A 643 -40.29 13.40 -9.49
CA ALA A 643 -40.82 13.00 -10.79
C ALA A 643 -40.97 14.19 -11.76
N ALA A 644 -41.27 15.39 -11.24
CA ALA A 644 -41.42 16.57 -12.08
C ALA A 644 -40.08 17.03 -12.68
N GLU A 645 -38.98 16.96 -11.93
CA GLU A 645 -37.65 17.34 -12.42
C GLU A 645 -37.14 16.36 -13.48
N LEU A 646 -37.40 15.07 -13.27
CA LEU A 646 -37.09 14.02 -14.24
C LEU A 646 -37.85 14.22 -15.56
N THR A 647 -39.11 14.70 -15.54
CA THR A 647 -39.85 14.98 -16.77
C THR A 647 -39.32 16.17 -17.56
N VAL A 648 -38.76 17.19 -16.90
CA VAL A 648 -38.12 18.33 -17.60
C VAL A 648 -36.84 17.88 -18.30
N VAL A 649 -36.05 17.01 -17.67
CA VAL A 649 -34.88 16.39 -18.31
C VAL A 649 -35.28 15.50 -19.47
N LEU A 650 -36.35 14.71 -19.31
CA LEU A 650 -36.89 13.85 -20.38
C LEU A 650 -37.39 14.67 -21.58
N GLN A 651 -38.04 15.80 -21.34
CA GLN A 651 -38.50 16.72 -22.38
C GLN A 651 -37.33 17.34 -23.15
N ALA A 652 -36.28 17.80 -22.44
CA ALA A 652 -35.08 18.32 -23.08
C ALA A 652 -34.36 17.26 -23.94
N LEU A 653 -34.32 16.00 -23.48
CA LEU A 653 -33.79 14.88 -24.27
C LEU A 653 -34.67 14.58 -25.49
N HIS A 654 -35.99 14.63 -25.35
CA HIS A 654 -36.93 14.45 -26.45
C HIS A 654 -36.73 15.52 -27.54
N GLU A 655 -36.61 16.80 -27.17
CA GLU A 655 -36.33 17.89 -28.12
C GLU A 655 -35.03 17.66 -28.91
N MET A 656 -34.02 17.09 -28.26
CA MET A 656 -32.75 16.75 -28.92
C MET A 656 -32.88 15.55 -29.86
N VAL A 657 -33.68 14.54 -29.51
CA VAL A 657 -33.96 13.39 -30.39
C VAL A 657 -34.74 13.84 -31.62
N ASN A 658 -35.78 14.68 -31.45
CA ASN A 658 -36.53 15.21 -32.59
C ASN A 658 -35.65 16.05 -33.53
N ALA A 659 -34.74 16.86 -32.97
CA ALA A 659 -33.80 17.64 -33.77
C ALA A 659 -32.83 16.77 -34.60
N TRP A 660 -32.59 15.51 -34.18
CA TRP A 660 -31.84 14.53 -34.96
C TRP A 660 -32.71 13.83 -36.00
N CYS A 661 -33.94 13.46 -35.67
CA CYS A 661 -34.87 12.79 -36.59
C CYS A 661 -35.37 13.72 -37.72
N ASP A 662 -35.42 15.04 -37.49
CA ASP A 662 -35.76 16.03 -38.51
C ASP A 662 -34.60 16.31 -39.49
N GLU A 663 -33.40 15.76 -39.25
CA GLU A 663 -32.25 15.94 -40.13
C GLU A 663 -32.27 14.92 -41.28
N ASP A 664 -32.73 15.35 -42.46
CA ASP A 664 -32.70 14.55 -43.69
C ASP A 664 -31.28 13.99 -43.94
N VAL A 665 -31.16 12.66 -43.89
CA VAL A 665 -29.93 11.94 -44.22
C VAL A 665 -29.72 12.03 -45.74
N LEU A 666 -28.91 12.98 -46.18
CA LEU A 666 -28.44 13.07 -47.56
C LEU A 666 -27.49 11.88 -47.83
N LEU A 667 -28.03 10.78 -48.34
CA LEU A 667 -27.30 9.55 -48.71
C LEU A 667 -26.29 9.77 -49.84
N LEU A 668 -26.38 10.90 -50.56
CA LEU A 668 -25.48 11.26 -51.65
C LEU A 668 -24.60 12.45 -51.24
N PRO A 669 -23.26 12.32 -51.32
CA PRO A 669 -22.37 13.46 -51.11
C PRO A 669 -22.56 14.47 -52.26
N ASP A 670 -22.92 15.72 -51.93
CA ASP A 670 -23.13 16.80 -52.90
C ASP A 670 -21.89 17.10 -53.77
N ARG A 671 -20.69 16.64 -53.35
CA ARG A 671 -19.43 16.91 -54.04
C ARG A 671 -18.45 15.73 -53.96
N THR A 672 -18.06 15.19 -55.12
CA THR A 672 -16.86 14.35 -55.26
C THR A 672 -15.67 15.23 -55.63
N LYS A 673 -14.58 15.19 -54.84
CA LYS A 673 -13.31 15.81 -55.23
C LYS A 673 -12.39 14.75 -55.83
N LYS A 674 -11.68 15.11 -56.89
CA LYS A 674 -10.55 14.29 -57.35
C LYS A 674 -9.36 14.57 -56.45
N ASP A 675 -8.81 13.54 -55.85
CA ASP A 675 -7.50 13.61 -55.20
C ASP A 675 -6.44 14.04 -56.23
N PRO A 676 -5.28 14.58 -55.81
CA PRO A 676 -4.20 15.02 -56.71
C PRO A 676 -3.66 13.91 -57.65
N HIS A 677 -4.12 12.68 -57.50
CA HIS A 677 -3.70 11.47 -58.24
C HIS A 677 -4.86 10.84 -59.05
N GLY A 678 -6.00 11.55 -59.23
CA GLY A 678 -7.05 11.20 -60.19
C GLY A 678 -8.19 10.31 -59.68
N ALA A 679 -8.16 9.87 -58.42
CA ALA A 679 -9.25 9.11 -57.80
C ALA A 679 -10.38 10.04 -57.29
N LEU A 680 -11.65 9.68 -57.55
CA LEU A 680 -12.82 10.40 -57.05
C LEU A 680 -13.09 9.99 -55.61
N VAL A 681 -12.86 10.89 -54.66
CA VAL A 681 -13.18 10.69 -53.24
C VAL A 681 -14.42 11.54 -52.89
N PRO A 682 -15.44 10.95 -52.26
CA PRO A 682 -16.58 11.71 -51.76
C PRO A 682 -16.13 12.62 -50.61
N VAL A 683 -16.39 13.93 -50.72
CA VAL A 683 -16.15 14.86 -49.62
C VAL A 683 -17.32 14.75 -48.66
N ILE A 684 -17.17 13.93 -47.63
CA ILE A 684 -18.08 13.92 -46.48
C ILE A 684 -17.68 15.13 -45.64
N GLU A 685 -18.33 16.27 -45.85
CA GLU A 685 -18.20 17.40 -44.94
C GLU A 685 -18.93 17.03 -43.65
N GLU A 686 -18.21 16.58 -42.63
CA GLU A 686 -18.72 16.54 -41.26
C GLU A 686 -19.10 17.98 -40.87
N LYS A 687 -20.37 18.34 -41.06
CA LYS A 687 -20.91 19.57 -40.49
C LYS A 687 -20.85 19.43 -38.98
N GLN A 688 -19.79 19.95 -38.36
CA GLN A 688 -19.71 20.14 -36.92
C GLN A 688 -20.78 21.16 -36.50
N LYS A 689 -22.02 20.69 -36.29
CA LYS A 689 -23.06 21.43 -35.58
C LYS A 689 -22.63 21.48 -34.11
N GLY A 690 -21.88 22.50 -33.74
CA GLY A 690 -21.29 22.67 -32.39
C GLY A 690 -22.28 22.86 -31.22
N ALA A 691 -23.54 22.44 -31.36
CA ALA A 691 -24.59 22.59 -30.35
C ALA A 691 -25.35 21.29 -30.02
N LEU A 692 -25.37 20.29 -30.91
CA LEU A 692 -26.09 19.03 -30.69
C LEU A 692 -25.10 17.90 -30.38
N PRO A 693 -25.26 17.17 -29.27
CA PRO A 693 -24.42 16.02 -28.96
C PRO A 693 -24.75 14.83 -29.87
N PRO A 694 -23.80 13.89 -30.08
CA PRO A 694 -24.02 12.72 -30.92
C PRO A 694 -25.22 11.89 -30.44
N LEU A 695 -26.04 11.43 -31.39
CA LEU A 695 -27.25 10.65 -31.11
C LEU A 695 -26.97 9.42 -30.22
N ASP A 696 -25.89 8.68 -30.49
CA ASP A 696 -25.47 7.52 -29.67
C ASP A 696 -25.32 7.86 -28.19
N LYS A 697 -24.73 9.03 -27.88
CA LYS A 697 -24.53 9.47 -26.50
C LYS A 697 -25.84 9.90 -25.85
N VAL A 698 -26.73 10.54 -26.61
CA VAL A 698 -28.09 10.90 -26.16
C VAL A 698 -28.87 9.64 -25.82
N LEU A 699 -28.83 8.61 -26.68
CA LEU A 699 -29.53 7.34 -26.48
C LEU A 699 -28.97 6.56 -25.28
N VAL A 700 -27.64 6.51 -25.11
CA VAL A 700 -27.01 5.89 -23.93
C VAL A 700 -27.44 6.61 -22.65
N PHE A 701 -27.46 7.95 -22.65
CA PHE A 701 -27.91 8.72 -21.50
C PHE A 701 -29.40 8.49 -21.22
N LEU A 702 -30.25 8.49 -22.24
CA LEU A 702 -31.68 8.20 -22.15
C LEU A 702 -31.94 6.79 -21.59
N GLN A 703 -31.21 5.78 -22.07
CA GLN A 703 -31.29 4.42 -21.55
C GLN A 703 -30.94 4.37 -20.06
N THR A 704 -29.85 5.02 -19.65
CA THR A 704 -29.45 5.05 -18.23
C THR A 704 -30.44 5.80 -17.34
N LEU A 705 -31.06 6.86 -17.86
CA LEU A 705 -32.13 7.59 -17.19
C LEU A 705 -33.34 6.68 -16.98
N LEU A 706 -33.83 6.03 -18.04
CA LEU A 706 -34.94 5.08 -17.96
C LEU A 706 -34.63 3.93 -16.99
N ASP A 707 -33.47 3.28 -17.08
CA ASP A 707 -33.06 2.20 -16.16
C ASP A 707 -33.10 2.64 -14.68
N SER A 708 -32.78 3.90 -14.41
CA SER A 708 -32.70 4.44 -13.05
C SER A 708 -34.07 4.79 -12.46
N SER A 709 -34.98 5.33 -13.27
CA SER A 709 -36.22 6.01 -12.84
C SER A 709 -37.50 5.54 -13.55
N PHE A 710 -37.48 4.41 -14.26
CA PHE A 710 -38.64 3.88 -14.99
C PHE A 710 -39.90 3.76 -14.13
N LEU A 711 -39.78 3.22 -12.91
CA LEU A 711 -40.92 3.08 -11.98
C LEU A 711 -41.52 4.45 -11.61
N THR A 712 -40.67 5.47 -11.43
CA THR A 712 -41.10 6.83 -11.13
C THR A 712 -41.87 7.43 -12.31
N PHE A 713 -41.40 7.22 -13.55
CA PHE A 713 -42.12 7.65 -14.75
C PHE A 713 -43.48 6.94 -14.90
N LEU A 714 -43.56 5.63 -14.64
CA LEU A 714 -44.83 4.91 -14.70
C LEU A 714 -45.88 5.49 -13.74
N THR A 715 -45.48 5.94 -12.56
CA THR A 715 -46.41 6.56 -11.59
C THR A 715 -46.83 7.99 -11.96
N TYR A 716 -46.07 8.69 -12.81
CA TYR A 716 -46.33 10.09 -13.14
C TYR A 716 -46.92 10.23 -14.55
N LEU A 717 -48.24 10.49 -14.60
CA LEU A 717 -49.06 10.53 -15.82
C LEU A 717 -48.49 11.42 -16.96
N PRO A 718 -47.98 12.64 -16.70
CA PRO A 718 -47.47 13.52 -17.76
C PRO A 718 -46.25 12.97 -18.52
N SER A 719 -45.49 12.04 -17.93
CA SER A 719 -44.35 11.42 -18.62
C SER A 719 -44.77 10.44 -19.72
N HIS A 720 -46.01 9.91 -19.67
CA HIS A 720 -46.47 8.85 -20.56
C HIS A 720 -46.64 9.34 -22.01
N ALA A 721 -47.05 10.60 -22.20
CA ALA A 721 -47.16 11.21 -23.53
C ALA A 721 -45.77 11.33 -24.18
N ILE A 722 -44.82 11.90 -23.44
CA ILE A 722 -43.43 12.08 -23.90
C ILE A 722 -42.78 10.74 -24.24
N LEU A 723 -42.98 9.69 -23.42
CA LEU A 723 -42.43 8.36 -23.70
C LEU A 723 -43.03 7.73 -24.96
N ARG A 724 -44.34 7.92 -25.22
CA ARG A 724 -44.97 7.45 -26.46
C ARG A 724 -44.44 8.19 -27.68
N ASP A 725 -44.24 9.50 -27.55
CA ASP A 725 -43.71 10.31 -28.64
C ASP A 725 -42.25 9.92 -28.95
N ILE A 726 -41.40 9.74 -27.93
CA ILE A 726 -40.02 9.22 -28.10
C ILE A 726 -40.06 7.86 -28.82
N LEU A 727 -40.93 6.93 -28.40
CA LEU A 727 -41.04 5.62 -29.03
C LEU A 727 -41.43 5.75 -30.52
N SER A 728 -42.37 6.64 -30.84
CA SER A 728 -42.83 6.86 -32.21
C SER A 728 -41.74 7.42 -33.13
N HIS A 729 -40.76 8.14 -32.58
CA HIS A 729 -39.60 8.65 -33.33
C HIS A 729 -38.47 7.63 -33.45
N LEU A 730 -38.26 6.77 -32.45
CA LEU A 730 -37.20 5.75 -32.47
C LEU A 730 -37.54 4.52 -33.33
N GLU A 731 -38.80 4.14 -33.42
CA GLU A 731 -39.25 2.99 -34.22
C GLU A 731 -38.91 3.10 -35.73
N PRO A 732 -39.16 4.23 -36.42
CA PRO A 732 -38.74 4.38 -37.82
C PRO A 732 -37.21 4.43 -37.97
N GLU A 733 -36.48 5.06 -37.05
CA GLU A 733 -35.00 5.09 -37.07
C GLU A 733 -34.38 3.70 -36.89
N LEU A 734 -34.98 2.86 -36.05
CA LEU A 734 -34.55 1.47 -35.89
C LEU A 734 -34.73 0.69 -37.20
N SER A 735 -35.90 0.84 -37.85
CA SER A 735 -36.15 0.19 -39.14
C SER A 735 -35.19 0.68 -40.24
N PHE A 736 -34.86 1.97 -40.25
CA PHE A 736 -33.85 2.53 -41.15
C PHE A 736 -32.45 1.97 -40.86
N THR A 737 -32.08 1.84 -39.59
CA THR A 737 -30.79 1.27 -39.19
C THR A 737 -30.67 -0.19 -39.62
N ASP A 738 -31.72 -0.99 -39.43
CA ASP A 738 -31.78 -2.38 -39.89
C ASP A 738 -31.61 -2.48 -41.42
N ASP A 739 -32.26 -1.60 -42.17
CA ASP A 739 -32.13 -1.51 -43.63
C ASP A 739 -30.70 -1.12 -44.05
N VAL A 740 -30.05 -0.19 -43.33
CA VAL A 740 -28.66 0.21 -43.56
C VAL A 740 -27.68 -0.91 -43.20
N GLU A 741 -27.93 -1.69 -42.15
CA GLU A 741 -27.12 -2.86 -41.80
C GLU A 741 -27.17 -3.94 -42.88
N LEU A 742 -28.34 -4.15 -43.50
CA LEU A 742 -28.46 -5.04 -44.65
C LEU A 742 -27.63 -4.56 -45.86
N LEU A 743 -27.51 -3.24 -46.05
CA LEU A 743 -26.68 -2.63 -47.10
C LEU A 743 -25.17 -2.69 -46.79
N ARG A 744 -24.78 -2.85 -45.52
CA ARG A 744 -23.36 -2.92 -45.12
C ARG A 744 -22.65 -4.11 -45.77
N GLY A 745 -23.26 -5.29 -45.78
CA GLY A 745 -22.66 -6.50 -46.36
C GLY A 745 -22.33 -6.36 -47.86
N PRO A 746 -23.29 -5.94 -48.70
CA PRO A 746 -23.07 -5.69 -50.13
C PRO A 746 -22.09 -4.55 -50.42
N LEU A 747 -22.09 -3.47 -49.63
CA LEU A 747 -21.28 -2.27 -49.90
C LEU A 747 -19.84 -2.37 -49.37
N GLU A 748 -19.59 -3.16 -48.33
CA GLU A 748 -18.27 -3.31 -47.73
C GLU A 748 -17.17 -3.76 -48.73
N PRO A 749 -17.40 -4.72 -49.65
CA PRO A 749 -16.43 -5.08 -50.69
C PRO A 749 -16.10 -3.91 -51.62
N PHE A 750 -17.07 -3.06 -51.96
CA PHE A 750 -16.86 -1.89 -52.82
C PHE A 750 -16.07 -0.81 -52.10
N VAL A 751 -16.33 -0.58 -50.81
CA VAL A 751 -15.56 0.34 -49.98
C VAL A 751 -14.13 -0.17 -49.79
N ARG A 752 -13.94 -1.48 -49.56
CA ARG A 752 -12.60 -2.10 -49.48
C ARG A 752 -11.85 -2.03 -50.80
N ALA A 753 -12.54 -2.23 -51.93
CA ALA A 753 -11.94 -2.05 -53.26
C ALA A 753 -11.57 -0.59 -53.50
N HIS A 754 -12.45 0.35 -53.16
CA HIS A 754 -12.21 1.78 -53.34
C HIS A 754 -11.06 2.28 -52.46
N THR A 755 -11.07 1.98 -51.17
CA THR A 755 -9.96 2.30 -50.24
C THR A 755 -8.66 1.65 -50.67
N LYS A 756 -8.67 0.41 -51.19
CA LYS A 756 -7.50 -0.23 -51.78
C LYS A 756 -7.02 0.52 -53.02
N THR A 757 -7.90 0.94 -53.93
CA THR A 757 -7.51 1.75 -55.11
C THR A 757 -6.97 3.12 -54.73
N VAL A 758 -7.54 3.79 -53.71
CA VAL A 758 -7.05 5.08 -53.19
C VAL A 758 -5.70 4.88 -52.50
N HIS A 759 -5.52 3.80 -51.75
CA HIS A 759 -4.26 3.47 -51.09
C HIS A 759 -3.15 3.14 -52.11
N GLU A 760 -3.46 2.34 -53.13
CA GLU A 760 -2.56 2.01 -54.24
C GLU A 760 -2.23 3.24 -55.10
N ALA A 761 -3.17 4.16 -55.29
CA ALA A 761 -2.93 5.43 -55.97
C ALA A 761 -2.06 6.39 -55.14
N ALA A 762 -2.19 6.42 -53.82
CA ALA A 762 -1.45 7.32 -52.93
C ALA A 762 -0.05 6.81 -52.55
N HIS A 763 0.15 5.49 -52.45
CA HIS A 763 1.40 4.89 -51.97
C HIS A 763 2.15 4.08 -53.05
N GLY A 764 1.57 3.97 -54.25
CA GLY A 764 2.00 3.00 -55.26
C GLY A 764 1.62 1.58 -54.86
N ALA A 765 1.62 0.64 -55.82
CA ALA A 765 1.42 -0.78 -55.53
C ALA A 765 2.44 -1.24 -54.47
N GLN A 766 1.98 -1.90 -53.40
CA GLN A 766 2.86 -2.39 -52.35
C GLN A 766 4.01 -3.21 -52.96
N LYS A 767 5.26 -2.77 -52.75
CA LYS A 767 6.42 -3.56 -53.15
C LYS A 767 6.36 -4.90 -52.40
N PRO A 768 6.34 -6.05 -53.11
CA PRO A 768 6.28 -7.34 -52.45
C PRO A 768 7.52 -7.52 -51.57
N ASP A 769 7.28 -8.08 -50.39
CA ASP A 769 8.20 -8.18 -49.27
C ASP A 769 9.61 -8.62 -49.70
N LEU A 770 10.61 -7.79 -49.40
CA LEU A 770 11.99 -7.95 -49.86
C LEU A 770 12.69 -9.20 -49.26
N LYS A 771 12.04 -9.91 -48.33
CA LYS A 771 12.52 -11.17 -47.72
C LYS A 771 12.12 -12.45 -48.45
N VAL A 772 11.23 -12.40 -49.44
CA VAL A 772 10.84 -13.59 -50.21
C VAL A 772 11.91 -13.96 -51.25
N ASP A 773 12.34 -15.21 -51.23
CA ASP A 773 13.35 -15.80 -52.10
C ASP A 773 13.10 -15.48 -53.60
N TRP A 774 14.13 -15.01 -54.32
CA TRP A 774 13.98 -14.42 -55.66
C TRP A 774 13.38 -15.38 -56.70
N ARG A 775 13.53 -16.70 -56.48
CA ARG A 775 12.93 -17.75 -57.32
C ARG A 775 11.41 -17.78 -57.20
N ARG A 776 10.87 -17.52 -55.99
CA ARG A 776 9.44 -17.46 -55.75
C ARG A 776 8.84 -16.20 -56.36
N ARG A 777 9.55 -15.07 -56.27
CA ARG A 777 9.18 -13.82 -56.97
C ARG A 777 9.12 -13.98 -58.49
N ARG A 778 10.09 -14.68 -59.10
CA ARG A 778 10.10 -14.89 -60.56
C ARG A 778 8.93 -15.78 -60.99
N LYS A 779 8.56 -16.77 -60.17
CA LYS A 779 7.41 -17.63 -60.41
C LYS A 779 6.08 -16.88 -60.26
N GLU A 780 5.92 -16.12 -59.17
CA GLU A 780 4.72 -15.32 -58.92
C GLU A 780 4.55 -14.19 -59.96
N ALA A 781 5.64 -13.55 -60.40
CA ALA A 781 5.60 -12.55 -61.47
C ALA A 781 5.23 -13.18 -62.83
N HIS A 782 5.68 -14.41 -63.10
CA HIS A 782 5.30 -15.13 -64.32
C HIS A 782 3.86 -15.62 -64.27
N GLU A 783 3.36 -16.06 -63.11
CA GLU A 783 1.97 -16.44 -62.89
C GLU A 783 1.03 -15.22 -62.94
N GLN A 784 1.42 -14.08 -62.35
CA GLN A 784 0.66 -12.84 -62.43
C GLN A 784 0.66 -12.26 -63.85
N ALA A 785 1.79 -12.29 -64.57
CA ALA A 785 1.82 -11.89 -65.97
C ALA A 785 1.00 -12.85 -66.85
N GLY A 786 1.03 -14.15 -66.57
CA GLY A 786 0.21 -15.13 -67.30
C GLY A 786 -1.30 -15.00 -67.03
N MET A 787 -1.70 -14.52 -65.85
CA MET A 787 -3.11 -14.29 -65.50
C MET A 787 -3.62 -12.89 -65.87
N ALA A 788 -2.74 -11.88 -65.92
CA ALA A 788 -3.12 -10.48 -66.17
C ALA A 788 -3.13 -10.08 -67.66
N VAL A 789 -2.57 -10.90 -68.55
CA VAL A 789 -2.64 -10.64 -69.99
C VAL A 789 -4.02 -11.06 -70.50
N GLY A 790 -4.94 -10.09 -70.54
CA GLY A 790 -6.14 -10.19 -71.36
C GLY A 790 -5.77 -10.33 -72.84
N VAL A 791 -6.67 -10.89 -73.65
CA VAL A 791 -6.46 -11.31 -75.06
C VAL A 791 -5.89 -10.21 -75.98
N TYR A 792 -5.91 -8.94 -75.56
CA TYR A 792 -5.35 -7.82 -76.32
C TYR A 792 -4.53 -6.89 -75.41
N GLN A 793 -3.26 -6.67 -75.77
CA GLN A 793 -2.40 -5.66 -75.18
C GLN A 793 -1.88 -4.76 -76.29
N ILE A 794 -2.06 -3.45 -76.15
CA ILE A 794 -1.49 -2.44 -77.05
C ILE A 794 -0.29 -1.83 -76.32
N GLU A 795 0.91 -2.13 -76.78
CA GLU A 795 2.15 -1.52 -76.29
C GLU A 795 2.55 -0.39 -77.24
N GLU A 796 2.61 0.83 -76.73
CA GLU A 796 3.09 1.99 -77.47
C GLU A 796 4.60 2.12 -77.26
N LEU A 797 5.38 1.81 -78.30
CA LEU A 797 6.83 2.01 -78.30
C LEU A 797 7.15 3.46 -78.66
N LEU A 798 7.54 4.25 -77.67
CA LEU A 798 8.11 5.59 -77.88
C LEU A 798 9.61 5.43 -78.21
N LEU A 799 10.00 5.86 -79.41
CA LEU A 799 11.38 5.84 -79.94
C LEU A 799 12.26 6.95 -79.36
#